data_AF-A0A6N7MEG9-F1
#
_entry.id   AF-A0A6N7MEG9-F1
#
_cell.length_a   1.000
_cell.length_b   1.000
_cell.length_c   1.000
_cell.angle_alpha   90.00
_cell.angle_beta   90.00
_cell.angle_gamma   90.00
#
_symmetry.space_group_name_H-M   'P 1'
#
loop_
_entity.id
_entity.type
_entity.pdbx_description
1 polymer ?
#
loop_
_entity_poly.entity_id
_entity_poly.type
_entity_poly.pdbx_seq_one_letter_code
_entity_poly.pdbx_strand_id
1 'polypeptide(L)'
;MKRKKKVSRSRFLGITTTATAGILIFPWNAIKGIRRQSQNDKLNVAGIESGRTDKKNLENVGIENSVSFSTSKLNFSMSPTNGAFQITDRLTKTIWHSNPFQTCFGGGVLTVEGKSTPVILSQCVIQQKGNSLIAIFHPLTSQPSAALRITIQPGLVANSLNFSYEADPSLTVERIRLLDNALWTTDVEKGYVVIPIREGLLIPADSGLNYSQSFDTYAYEGCHMTMVGIVKNNATALITWNDPYTNIEINSQQPKTEQDASHQILSTSVVLSKTSRSFQVQFCGRGDYVTLAQAYRNSPQVKKWNVPWSEKLKQHPEDAKLFGASNIKLWSTLSRTMSPDSSEELSKSVNWTFDEAAQVAEHFKNDLKIDLCLFIIGGWINRGYDNQHPDIMPSAPECGGDNALADCSRRVMNLGYLFCLHDNYQDIYRDSPSWNEDYIMKKRDGSLTVGGRWNGGRAYLTCSQKAVELARRPQNLLAVKKLTDANSYFIDTTFAAELKECFDLKHPLTRADDMYWKQVISDYAREIFGVFGSEGGREWALPHSDFFEGLTGVHGRGHHNAKLQEKLSASIIPLFEIVYRDGIAMYGKYDYNINNAAEYVLQHIILGRTLNYHNIPSHLYWKEYDQTSGQEKSGTEDQGLFVRGDQGWTEGLHPIDRFVKNTHEILGPLNALTAQMPMTEHRFLSTDRKIQQSVFGKGREAVVATVNMSSSIYTCSSQNGEAILLPLYGFLVEAPTFSAFHALNWNGVRYDAPPLFAMHSLDDKPLTRSKQVHVFHGFGDNHIKIGESIQTVPREAVL
;
A
#
# COMPACT_ATOMS: atom_id res chain seq x y z
N MET A 1 55.14 9.27 40.28
CA MET A 1 54.57 8.71 41.53
C MET A 1 54.28 9.85 42.52
N LYS A 2 53.02 10.31 42.63
CA LYS A 2 52.36 10.95 43.80
C LYS A 2 51.03 11.62 43.37
N ARG A 3 50.02 11.42 44.23
CA ARG A 3 48.59 11.80 44.15
C ARG A 3 48.29 13.29 43.97
N LYS A 4 47.09 13.62 43.46
CA LYS A 4 46.17 14.73 43.87
C LYS A 4 44.79 14.50 43.20
N LYS A 5 43.69 14.30 43.93
CA LYS A 5 42.75 15.22 44.65
C LYS A 5 41.57 15.72 43.78
N LYS A 6 40.34 15.42 44.24
CA LYS A 6 39.06 16.06 43.89
C LYS A 6 38.85 17.38 44.67
N VAL A 7 37.95 18.24 44.16
CA VAL A 7 37.12 19.35 44.75
C VAL A 7 37.17 20.55 43.77
N SER A 8 36.12 20.94 43.01
CA SER A 8 34.78 21.55 43.25
C SER A 8 34.71 23.09 43.10
N ARG A 9 33.85 23.51 42.15
CA ARG A 9 33.00 24.73 41.96
C ARG A 9 33.45 26.11 42.47
N SER A 10 33.47 27.09 41.55
CA SER A 10 32.79 28.39 41.71
C SER A 10 32.57 29.12 40.38
N ARG A 11 31.50 29.90 40.34
CA ARG A 11 30.84 30.63 39.24
C ARG A 11 31.73 31.67 38.53
N PHE A 12 31.48 31.88 37.23
CA PHE A 12 31.52 33.21 36.63
C PHE A 12 30.51 33.31 35.47
N LEU A 13 29.68 34.36 35.49
CA LEU A 13 28.74 34.73 34.44
C LEU A 13 29.49 35.30 33.23
N GLY A 14 29.09 34.91 32.03
CA GLY A 14 29.53 35.53 30.78
C GLY A 14 28.57 35.16 29.66
N ILE A 15 27.77 36.14 29.23
CA ILE A 15 26.80 36.05 28.14
C ILE A 15 27.56 35.80 26.83
N THR A 16 27.19 34.75 26.08
CA THR A 16 27.39 34.69 24.63
C THR A 16 26.48 33.65 24.00
N THR A 17 25.79 34.08 22.96
CA THR A 17 24.87 33.36 22.10
C THR A 17 25.61 32.30 21.28
N THR A 18 25.21 31.03 21.37
CA THR A 18 25.56 30.03 20.34
C THR A 18 24.61 28.83 20.38
N ALA A 19 24.02 28.54 19.22
CA ALA A 19 23.32 27.31 18.90
C ALA A 19 24.30 26.13 18.82
N THR A 20 23.95 24.97 19.35
CA THR A 20 24.56 23.66 19.05
C THR A 20 23.59 22.58 19.53
N ALA A 21 22.79 21.92 18.68
CA ALA A 21 23.17 20.83 17.78
C ALA A 21 23.89 19.67 18.52
N GLY A 22 23.11 18.85 19.24
CA GLY A 22 23.54 17.53 19.71
C GLY A 22 23.24 16.49 18.63
N ILE A 23 24.22 16.25 17.76
CA ILE A 23 24.18 15.25 16.69
C ILE A 23 24.53 13.89 17.29
N LEU A 24 23.53 12.99 17.39
CA LEU A 24 23.75 11.55 17.44
C LEU A 24 23.81 11.05 15.99
N ILE A 25 25.01 10.69 15.55
CA ILE A 25 25.30 10.19 14.21
C ILE A 25 24.82 8.75 14.13
N PHE A 26 23.64 8.52 13.57
CA PHE A 26 23.25 7.25 12.97
C PHE A 26 23.77 7.23 11.51
N PRO A 27 24.35 6.13 11.01
CA PRO A 27 24.79 6.04 9.62
C PRO A 27 23.57 5.94 8.70
N TRP A 28 23.15 7.11 8.24
CA TRP A 28 22.21 7.36 7.16
C TRP A 28 22.90 7.06 5.83
N ASN A 29 22.57 5.95 5.15
CA ASN A 29 22.71 5.76 3.69
C ASN A 29 22.18 4.38 3.24
N ALA A 30 20.87 4.29 2.97
CA ALA A 30 20.25 3.21 2.19
C ALA A 30 19.18 3.73 1.20
N ILE A 31 19.32 4.98 0.72
CA ILE A 31 18.50 5.52 -0.38
C ILE A 31 19.40 6.33 -1.32
N LYS A 32 20.26 5.65 -2.08
CA LYS A 32 20.85 6.18 -3.32
C LYS A 32 21.11 5.04 -4.30
N GLY A 33 20.07 4.70 -5.05
CA GLY A 33 20.16 3.96 -6.30
C GLY A 33 19.35 4.71 -7.35
N ILE A 34 20.01 5.20 -8.39
CA ILE A 34 19.43 5.91 -9.55
C ILE A 34 18.99 7.36 -9.27
N ARG A 35 19.97 8.25 -9.06
CA ARG A 35 19.94 9.54 -9.74
C ARG A 35 20.33 9.30 -11.20
N ARG A 36 19.36 8.97 -12.04
CA ARG A 36 19.32 9.63 -13.34
C ARG A 36 18.51 10.89 -13.10
N GLN A 37 19.16 12.04 -13.22
CA GLN A 37 18.45 13.19 -13.77
C GLN A 37 17.72 12.64 -15.00
N SER A 38 16.39 12.58 -14.98
CA SER A 38 15.72 12.84 -16.24
C SER A 38 16.35 14.14 -16.71
N GLN A 39 16.89 14.15 -17.92
CA GLN A 39 16.85 15.39 -18.67
C GLN A 39 15.36 15.70 -18.79
N ASN A 40 14.83 16.36 -17.77
CA ASN A 40 13.72 17.26 -17.95
C ASN A 40 14.26 18.25 -18.97
N ASP A 41 13.93 17.99 -20.23
CA ASP A 41 13.89 19.06 -21.21
C ASP A 41 13.05 20.15 -20.57
N LYS A 42 13.76 21.19 -20.14
CA LYS A 42 13.17 22.47 -19.82
C LYS A 42 12.53 22.95 -21.11
N LEU A 43 11.27 22.58 -21.32
CA LEU A 43 10.36 23.43 -22.06
C LEU A 43 10.26 24.71 -21.25
N ASN A 44 11.18 25.64 -21.54
CA ASN A 44 11.04 27.03 -21.19
C ASN A 44 9.71 27.49 -21.77
N VAL A 45 8.72 27.70 -20.91
CA VAL A 45 7.56 28.51 -21.22
C VAL A 45 8.06 29.95 -21.28
N ALA A 46 8.56 30.35 -22.45
CA ALA A 46 8.86 31.73 -22.77
C ALA A 46 7.91 32.18 -23.89
N GLY A 47 7.03 33.11 -23.54
CA GLY A 47 6.20 33.86 -24.49
C GLY A 47 4.77 33.38 -24.63
N ILE A 48 3.90 33.74 -23.67
CA ILE A 48 2.47 33.95 -23.94
C ILE A 48 2.09 35.26 -23.23
N GLU A 49 1.67 36.23 -24.01
CA GLU A 49 1.06 37.47 -23.52
C GLU A 49 -0.16 37.16 -22.67
N SER A 50 -0.20 37.79 -21.51
CA SER A 50 -1.23 37.65 -20.50
C SER A 50 -2.58 38.20 -20.99
N GLY A 51 -3.47 37.33 -21.45
CA GLY A 51 -4.91 37.60 -21.47
C GLY A 51 -5.50 37.32 -20.08
N ARG A 52 -6.34 38.25 -19.58
CA ARG A 52 -7.14 38.09 -18.36
C ARG A 52 -8.15 36.94 -18.53
N THR A 53 -8.22 36.02 -17.58
CA THR A 53 -9.15 34.88 -17.66
C THR A 53 -9.77 34.56 -16.29
N ASP A 54 -11.00 35.04 -16.08
CA ASP A 54 -11.88 34.63 -14.96
C ASP A 54 -12.22 33.13 -15.05
N LYS A 55 -12.73 32.50 -13.98
CA LYS A 55 -13.20 31.10 -13.99
C LYS A 55 -14.21 30.82 -15.12
N LYS A 56 -15.11 31.78 -15.40
CA LYS A 56 -16.04 31.74 -16.54
C LYS A 56 -15.34 31.76 -17.91
N ASN A 57 -14.15 32.36 -18.00
CA ASN A 57 -13.35 32.38 -19.21
C ASN A 57 -12.55 31.08 -19.37
N LEU A 58 -12.04 30.47 -18.30
CA LEU A 58 -11.34 29.17 -18.34
C LEU A 58 -12.24 28.02 -18.81
N GLU A 59 -13.52 28.02 -18.45
CA GLU A 59 -14.49 26.98 -18.86
C GLU A 59 -14.92 27.09 -20.34
N ASN A 60 -14.71 28.23 -20.99
CA ASN A 60 -15.16 28.48 -22.37
C ASN A 60 -14.02 28.64 -23.41
N VAL A 61 -12.76 28.43 -23.02
CA VAL A 61 -11.63 28.66 -23.95
C VAL A 61 -11.66 27.66 -25.11
N GLY A 62 -11.85 28.17 -26.33
CA GLY A 62 -11.39 27.52 -27.55
C GLY A 62 -12.31 26.46 -28.18
N ILE A 63 -13.54 26.25 -27.71
CA ILE A 63 -14.43 25.20 -28.27
C ILE A 63 -15.24 25.63 -29.52
N GLU A 64 -14.95 26.82 -30.06
CA GLU A 64 -15.62 27.38 -31.24
C GLU A 64 -15.42 26.47 -32.46
N ASN A 65 -16.47 26.33 -33.30
CA ASN A 65 -16.47 25.45 -34.48
C ASN A 65 -16.14 23.98 -34.18
N SER A 66 -16.52 23.49 -32.99
CA SER A 66 -16.27 22.11 -32.58
C SER A 66 -17.10 21.08 -33.34
N VAL A 67 -16.49 19.91 -33.57
CA VAL A 67 -17.15 18.70 -34.06
C VAL A 67 -17.53 17.87 -32.85
N SER A 68 -18.73 17.28 -32.85
CA SER A 68 -19.24 16.55 -31.69
C SER A 68 -19.92 15.23 -32.06
N PHE A 69 -19.98 14.34 -31.09
CA PHE A 69 -20.90 13.20 -31.08
C PHE A 69 -21.55 13.07 -29.71
N SER A 70 -22.73 12.46 -29.70
CA SER A 70 -23.51 12.25 -28.49
C SER A 70 -23.86 10.78 -28.30
N THR A 71 -23.87 10.35 -27.05
CA THR A 71 -24.51 9.11 -26.60
C THR A 71 -25.74 9.44 -25.76
N SER A 72 -26.44 8.43 -25.27
CA SER A 72 -27.54 8.63 -24.31
C SER A 72 -27.09 9.24 -22.98
N LYS A 73 -25.79 9.19 -22.65
CA LYS A 73 -25.24 9.68 -21.37
C LYS A 73 -24.22 10.78 -21.51
N LEU A 74 -23.55 10.90 -22.65
CA LEU A 74 -22.42 11.82 -22.84
C LEU A 74 -22.59 12.66 -24.09
N ASN A 75 -21.94 13.82 -24.10
CA ASN A 75 -21.63 14.57 -25.32
C ASN A 75 -20.13 14.88 -25.31
N PHE A 76 -19.43 14.53 -26.36
CA PHE A 76 -18.03 14.90 -26.57
C PHE A 76 -17.96 15.89 -27.72
N SER A 77 -17.28 17.01 -27.52
CA SER A 77 -17.04 18.03 -28.55
C SER A 77 -15.58 18.44 -28.55
N MET A 78 -15.00 18.63 -29.73
CA MET A 78 -13.60 19.02 -29.91
C MET A 78 -13.44 20.04 -31.04
N SER A 79 -12.62 21.05 -30.83
CA SER A 79 -12.25 22.04 -31.85
C SER A 79 -11.11 21.52 -32.75
N PRO A 80 -11.28 21.49 -34.08
CA PRO A 80 -10.21 21.11 -34.99
C PRO A 80 -9.09 22.17 -35.10
N THR A 81 -9.38 23.42 -34.74
CA THR A 81 -8.45 24.56 -34.95
C THR A 81 -7.43 24.74 -33.84
N ASN A 82 -7.72 24.24 -32.63
CA ASN A 82 -6.85 24.39 -31.47
C ASN A 82 -6.82 23.16 -30.54
N GLY A 83 -7.62 22.11 -30.81
CA GLY A 83 -7.59 20.84 -30.09
C GLY A 83 -8.30 20.86 -28.74
N ALA A 84 -8.85 22.00 -28.32
CA ALA A 84 -9.64 22.09 -27.10
C ALA A 84 -10.85 21.16 -27.18
N PHE A 85 -11.20 20.52 -26.07
CA PHE A 85 -12.33 19.60 -26.00
C PHE A 85 -13.14 19.75 -24.73
N GLN A 86 -14.37 19.28 -24.79
CA GLN A 86 -15.32 19.26 -23.69
C GLN A 86 -16.06 17.93 -23.66
N ILE A 87 -16.29 17.43 -22.45
CA ILE A 87 -17.11 16.25 -22.17
C ILE A 87 -18.24 16.68 -21.27
N THR A 88 -19.47 16.57 -21.74
CA THR A 88 -20.67 16.85 -20.94
C THR A 88 -21.23 15.53 -20.43
N ASP A 89 -21.16 15.34 -19.11
CA ASP A 89 -21.85 14.25 -18.43
C ASP A 89 -23.31 14.62 -18.19
N ARG A 90 -24.22 14.01 -18.94
CA ARG A 90 -25.67 14.31 -18.86
C ARG A 90 -26.29 13.84 -17.54
N LEU A 91 -25.68 12.87 -16.85
CA LEU A 91 -26.18 12.34 -15.59
C LEU A 91 -25.98 13.32 -14.45
N THR A 92 -24.77 13.87 -14.33
CA THR A 92 -24.43 14.82 -13.26
C THR A 92 -24.67 16.27 -13.67
N LYS A 93 -24.81 16.54 -14.97
CA LYS A 93 -24.77 17.86 -15.62
C LYS A 93 -23.42 18.56 -15.48
N THR A 94 -22.37 17.82 -15.14
CA THR A 94 -21.01 18.34 -15.03
C THR A 94 -20.36 18.41 -16.40
N ILE A 95 -19.61 19.48 -16.61
CA ILE A 95 -18.78 19.66 -17.79
C ILE A 95 -17.31 19.46 -17.39
N TRP A 96 -16.63 18.62 -18.16
CA TRP A 96 -15.21 18.33 -18.03
C TRP A 96 -14.47 18.91 -19.21
N HIS A 97 -13.39 19.64 -18.94
CA HIS A 97 -12.70 20.44 -19.94
C HIS A 97 -11.29 19.89 -20.22
N SER A 98 -10.78 20.25 -21.40
CA SER A 98 -9.37 20.14 -21.77
C SER A 98 -8.48 21.09 -20.95
N ASN A 99 -7.18 21.11 -21.29
CA ASN A 99 -6.14 21.91 -20.65
C ASN A 99 -6.56 23.39 -20.44
N PRO A 100 -6.58 23.90 -19.19
CA PRO A 100 -6.95 25.29 -18.90
C PRO A 100 -5.79 26.28 -19.10
N PHE A 101 -4.57 25.81 -19.31
CA PHE A 101 -3.34 26.62 -19.40
C PHE A 101 -2.86 26.82 -20.85
N GLN A 102 -3.21 25.89 -21.75
CA GLN A 102 -2.82 25.93 -23.16
C GLN A 102 -3.87 25.23 -24.01
N THR A 103 -4.42 25.87 -25.03
CA THR A 103 -5.36 25.22 -25.96
C THR A 103 -4.63 24.18 -26.81
N CYS A 104 -4.82 22.90 -26.47
CA CYS A 104 -4.35 21.74 -27.20
C CYS A 104 -5.20 20.52 -26.85
N PHE A 105 -5.15 19.49 -27.68
CA PHE A 105 -5.70 18.17 -27.35
C PHE A 105 -4.76 17.37 -26.44
N GLY A 106 -3.46 17.58 -26.63
CA GLY A 106 -2.38 16.88 -25.94
C GLY A 106 -1.02 17.19 -26.57
N GLY A 107 -0.06 16.30 -26.36
CA GLY A 107 1.29 16.42 -26.89
C GLY A 107 1.98 15.07 -27.04
N GLY A 108 3.25 15.08 -27.41
CA GLY A 108 4.04 13.86 -27.53
C GLY A 108 5.52 14.14 -27.70
N VAL A 109 6.30 13.06 -27.74
CA VAL A 109 7.70 13.07 -28.14
C VAL A 109 7.87 12.06 -29.26
N LEU A 110 8.38 12.53 -30.39
CA LEU A 110 8.65 11.74 -31.59
C LEU A 110 10.15 11.71 -31.86
N THR A 111 10.66 10.60 -32.40
CA THR A 111 12.05 10.54 -32.86
C THR A 111 12.13 11.02 -34.31
N VAL A 112 12.89 12.09 -34.56
CA VAL A 112 13.14 12.67 -35.89
C VAL A 112 14.64 12.67 -36.11
N GLU A 113 15.11 11.98 -37.16
CA GLU A 113 16.55 11.87 -37.47
C GLU A 113 17.39 11.38 -36.26
N GLY A 114 16.83 10.46 -35.47
CA GLY A 114 17.46 9.93 -34.25
C GLY A 114 17.40 10.85 -33.02
N LYS A 115 16.72 12.00 -33.08
CA LYS A 115 16.56 12.94 -31.97
C LYS A 115 15.13 12.99 -31.46
N SER A 116 14.97 12.98 -30.14
CA SER A 116 13.68 13.18 -29.47
C SER A 116 13.20 14.62 -29.69
N THR A 117 12.01 14.78 -30.27
CA THR A 117 11.41 16.05 -30.66
C THR A 117 10.02 16.18 -30.01
N PRO A 118 9.80 17.16 -29.12
CA PRO A 118 8.49 17.40 -28.53
C PRO A 118 7.52 17.98 -29.56
N VAL A 119 6.26 17.55 -29.52
CA VAL A 119 5.19 18.01 -30.41
C VAL A 119 3.94 18.36 -29.60
N ILE A 120 3.19 19.37 -30.06
CA ILE A 120 1.91 19.78 -29.50
C ILE A 120 0.81 19.43 -30.49
N LEU A 121 -0.28 18.86 -30.00
CA LEU A 121 -1.42 18.43 -30.80
C LEU A 121 -2.52 19.48 -30.73
N SER A 122 -2.37 20.58 -31.46
CA SER A 122 -3.32 21.70 -31.48
C SER A 122 -4.19 21.75 -32.73
N GLN A 123 -3.66 21.48 -33.92
CA GLN A 123 -4.44 21.54 -35.16
C GLN A 123 -4.62 20.14 -35.77
N CYS A 124 -5.86 19.80 -36.14
CA CYS A 124 -6.18 18.51 -36.74
C CYS A 124 -7.33 18.57 -37.75
N VAL A 125 -7.42 17.53 -38.56
CA VAL A 125 -8.63 17.21 -39.33
C VAL A 125 -9.44 16.20 -38.52
N ILE A 126 -10.73 16.48 -38.30
CA ILE A 126 -11.63 15.55 -37.60
C ILE A 126 -12.45 14.79 -38.63
N GLN A 127 -12.37 13.46 -38.59
CA GLN A 127 -13.25 12.56 -39.33
C GLN A 127 -14.25 11.92 -38.38
N GLN A 128 -15.53 12.00 -38.72
CA GLN A 128 -16.58 11.31 -37.97
C GLN A 128 -16.88 9.96 -38.63
N LYS A 129 -16.82 8.88 -37.83
CA LYS A 129 -17.14 7.52 -38.27
C LYS A 129 -18.15 6.90 -37.31
N GLY A 130 -19.42 6.96 -37.68
CA GLY A 130 -20.51 6.59 -36.78
C GLY A 130 -20.51 7.46 -35.52
N ASN A 131 -20.43 6.84 -34.34
CA ASN A 131 -20.33 7.54 -33.05
C ASN A 131 -18.88 7.78 -32.60
N SER A 132 -17.89 7.62 -33.48
CA SER A 132 -16.48 7.87 -33.17
C SER A 132 -15.99 9.13 -33.88
N LEU A 133 -15.07 9.86 -33.23
CA LEU A 133 -14.27 10.91 -33.85
C LEU A 133 -12.82 10.46 -33.97
N ILE A 134 -12.25 10.68 -35.15
CA ILE A 134 -10.84 10.43 -35.42
C ILE A 134 -10.19 11.79 -35.70
N ALA A 135 -9.39 12.26 -34.75
CA ALA A 135 -8.59 13.47 -34.90
C ALA A 135 -7.24 13.12 -35.54
N ILE A 136 -6.97 13.67 -36.72
CA ILE A 136 -5.79 13.39 -37.54
C ILE A 136 -4.85 14.59 -37.44
N PHE A 137 -3.71 14.38 -36.80
CA PHE A 137 -2.65 15.37 -36.60
C PHE A 137 -1.48 15.10 -37.54
N HIS A 138 -0.84 16.17 -38.02
CA HIS A 138 0.40 16.12 -38.79
C HIS A 138 1.50 16.86 -38.00
N PRO A 139 2.08 16.21 -36.97
CA PRO A 139 2.85 16.89 -35.94
C PRO A 139 4.24 17.34 -36.37
N LEU A 140 4.72 16.93 -37.55
CA LEU A 140 6.06 17.22 -38.05
C LEU A 140 6.01 17.96 -39.39
N THR A 141 6.55 19.18 -39.42
CA THR A 141 6.68 19.95 -40.66
C THR A 141 7.61 19.30 -41.68
N SER A 142 8.60 18.52 -41.22
CA SER A 142 9.52 17.76 -42.07
C SER A 142 8.88 16.54 -42.72
N GLN A 143 7.72 16.08 -42.23
CA GLN A 143 6.98 14.92 -42.76
C GLN A 143 5.47 15.25 -42.84
N PRO A 144 5.06 16.16 -43.74
CA PRO A 144 3.71 16.71 -43.74
C PRO A 144 2.61 15.69 -44.06
N SER A 145 2.95 14.57 -44.71
CA SER A 145 2.00 13.48 -45.00
C SER A 145 1.84 12.48 -43.85
N ALA A 146 2.79 12.45 -42.90
CA ALA A 146 2.80 11.49 -41.82
C ALA A 146 1.77 11.89 -40.76
N ALA A 147 0.87 10.96 -40.43
CA ALA A 147 -0.28 11.21 -39.58
C ALA A 147 -0.20 10.48 -38.24
N LEU A 148 -0.56 11.21 -37.18
CA LEU A 148 -0.91 10.66 -35.88
C LEU A 148 -2.45 10.74 -35.73
N ARG A 149 -3.10 9.59 -35.58
CA ARG A 149 -4.56 9.49 -35.48
C ARG A 149 -4.96 9.17 -34.05
N ILE A 150 -5.82 10.01 -33.48
CA ILE A 150 -6.42 9.76 -32.17
C ILE A 150 -7.89 9.46 -32.35
N THR A 151 -8.32 8.30 -31.88
CA THR A 151 -9.72 7.89 -31.92
C THR A 151 -10.35 8.11 -30.55
N ILE A 152 -11.47 8.83 -30.54
CA ILE A 152 -12.35 9.01 -29.38
C ILE A 152 -13.68 8.36 -29.73
N GLN A 153 -14.11 7.40 -28.92
CA GLN A 153 -15.35 6.67 -29.18
C GLN A 153 -16.05 6.25 -27.89
N PRO A 154 -17.38 6.02 -27.91
CA PRO A 154 -18.09 5.43 -26.79
C PRO A 154 -17.45 4.13 -26.34
N GLY A 155 -17.37 3.92 -25.03
CA GLY A 155 -16.99 2.65 -24.45
C GLY A 155 -18.11 1.63 -24.49
N LEU A 156 -17.81 0.40 -24.06
CA LEU A 156 -18.82 -0.66 -23.89
C LEU A 156 -19.87 -0.28 -22.82
N VAL A 157 -19.47 0.52 -21.84
CA VAL A 157 -20.38 1.08 -20.83
C VAL A 157 -20.88 2.43 -21.36
N ALA A 158 -22.20 2.65 -21.31
CA ALA A 158 -22.84 3.81 -21.96
C ALA A 158 -22.33 5.19 -21.49
N ASN A 159 -21.77 5.25 -20.27
CA ASN A 159 -21.19 6.43 -19.63
C ASN A 159 -19.66 6.44 -19.70
N SER A 160 -19.03 5.76 -20.66
CA SER A 160 -17.58 5.84 -20.86
C SER A 160 -17.16 6.21 -22.28
N LEU A 161 -15.94 6.73 -22.38
CA LEU A 161 -15.23 7.07 -23.61
C LEU A 161 -13.89 6.34 -23.65
N ASN A 162 -13.60 5.70 -24.78
CA ASN A 162 -12.29 5.13 -25.08
C ASN A 162 -11.47 6.14 -25.88
N PHE A 163 -10.21 6.29 -25.49
CA PHE A 163 -9.20 7.05 -26.21
C PHE A 163 -8.13 6.08 -26.69
N SER A 164 -7.79 6.13 -27.97
CA SER A 164 -6.67 5.37 -28.53
C SER A 164 -5.89 6.20 -29.55
N TYR A 165 -4.65 5.80 -29.81
CA TYR A 165 -3.86 6.41 -30.88
C TYR A 165 -3.20 5.38 -31.79
N GLU A 166 -3.02 5.77 -33.05
CA GLU A 166 -2.27 5.08 -34.08
C GLU A 166 -1.38 6.08 -34.80
N ALA A 167 -0.18 5.68 -35.20
CA ALA A 167 0.76 6.51 -35.93
C ALA A 167 1.16 5.81 -37.22
N ASP A 168 1.36 6.57 -38.29
CA ASP A 168 1.92 6.01 -39.52
C ASP A 168 3.30 5.40 -39.26
N PRO A 169 3.71 4.34 -39.97
CA PRO A 169 5.00 3.68 -39.75
C PRO A 169 6.23 4.59 -39.87
N SER A 170 6.12 5.74 -40.56
CA SER A 170 7.17 6.74 -40.67
C SER A 170 7.34 7.60 -39.41
N LEU A 171 6.38 7.59 -38.49
CA LEU A 171 6.44 8.29 -37.21
C LEU A 171 6.90 7.34 -36.10
N THR A 172 8.14 7.54 -35.65
CA THR A 172 8.64 6.87 -34.45
C THR A 172 8.14 7.61 -33.21
N VAL A 173 7.09 7.10 -32.58
CA VAL A 173 6.50 7.67 -31.36
C VAL A 173 7.20 7.13 -30.12
N GLU A 174 7.85 7.99 -29.34
CA GLU A 174 8.44 7.60 -28.05
C GLU A 174 7.38 7.59 -26.95
N ARG A 175 6.57 8.65 -26.89
CA ARG A 175 5.42 8.78 -25.98
C ARG A 175 4.39 9.78 -26.50
N ILE A 176 3.12 9.56 -26.17
CA ILE A 176 2.02 10.49 -26.39
C ILE A 176 1.42 10.84 -25.03
N ARG A 177 1.12 12.12 -24.80
CA ARG A 177 0.38 12.63 -23.65
C ARG A 177 -1.01 13.06 -24.09
N LEU A 178 -2.03 12.36 -23.62
CA LEU A 178 -3.45 12.68 -23.84
C LEU A 178 -4.09 13.12 -22.53
N LEU A 179 -5.27 13.73 -22.62
CA LEU A 179 -5.90 14.42 -21.49
C LEU A 179 -4.93 15.38 -20.82
N ASP A 180 -4.04 16.06 -21.56
CA ASP A 180 -2.98 16.88 -20.98
C ASP A 180 -3.57 18.00 -20.10
N ASN A 181 -3.32 17.94 -18.79
CA ASN A 181 -3.94 18.82 -17.79
C ASN A 181 -5.47 18.93 -17.92
N ALA A 182 -6.13 17.87 -18.35
CA ALA A 182 -7.58 17.84 -18.52
C ALA A 182 -8.27 17.27 -17.28
N LEU A 183 -9.61 17.28 -17.35
CA LEU A 183 -10.50 16.79 -16.29
C LEU A 183 -10.21 17.46 -14.93
N TRP A 184 -9.83 18.73 -14.96
CA TRP A 184 -9.40 19.45 -13.77
C TRP A 184 -10.57 19.83 -12.85
N THR A 185 -10.24 20.07 -11.58
CA THR A 185 -11.16 20.50 -10.52
C THR A 185 -10.50 21.53 -9.62
N THR A 186 -11.30 22.26 -8.84
CA THR A 186 -10.79 23.26 -7.88
C THR A 186 -11.28 23.06 -6.44
N ASP A 187 -10.68 23.80 -5.52
CA ASP A 187 -11.12 24.02 -4.12
C ASP A 187 -12.62 24.37 -3.99
N VAL A 188 -13.13 25.32 -4.77
CA VAL A 188 -14.56 25.73 -4.77
C VAL A 188 -15.49 24.58 -5.12
N GLU A 189 -15.00 23.65 -5.93
CA GLU A 189 -15.75 22.46 -6.35
C GLU A 189 -15.58 21.31 -5.36
N LYS A 190 -14.89 21.54 -4.24
CA LYS A 190 -14.50 20.53 -3.24
C LYS A 190 -13.81 19.35 -3.92
N GLY A 191 -12.96 19.67 -4.89
CA GLY A 191 -12.37 18.71 -5.80
C GLY A 191 -11.20 17.94 -5.21
N TYR A 192 -10.97 16.73 -5.71
CA TYR A 192 -9.80 15.93 -5.39
C TYR A 192 -9.53 14.85 -6.44
N VAL A 193 -8.31 14.35 -6.44
CA VAL A 193 -7.90 13.19 -7.25
C VAL A 193 -7.54 12.03 -6.33
N VAL A 194 -7.91 10.81 -6.72
CA VAL A 194 -7.49 9.58 -6.03
C VAL A 194 -6.47 8.80 -6.86
N ILE A 195 -5.36 8.45 -6.21
CA ILE A 195 -4.25 7.69 -6.80
C ILE A 195 -4.11 6.35 -6.06
N PRO A 196 -4.08 5.21 -6.78
CA PRO A 196 -4.06 3.89 -6.18
C PRO A 196 -2.62 3.46 -5.82
N ILE A 197 -1.92 4.26 -5.02
CA ILE A 197 -0.61 3.90 -4.50
C ILE A 197 -0.77 3.26 -3.12
N ARG A 198 -0.31 2.00 -2.98
CA ARG A 198 -0.54 1.18 -1.78
C ARG A 198 -2.04 1.10 -1.45
N GLU A 199 -2.45 1.40 -0.22
CA GLU A 199 -3.87 1.53 0.15
C GLU A 199 -4.62 2.56 -0.71
N GLY A 200 -3.97 3.66 -1.07
CA GLY A 200 -4.56 4.75 -1.85
C GLY A 200 -4.33 6.11 -1.21
N LEU A 201 -4.25 7.14 -2.06
CA LEU A 201 -4.13 8.54 -1.64
C LEU A 201 -5.26 9.38 -2.23
N LEU A 202 -5.86 10.22 -1.40
CA LEU A 202 -6.73 11.33 -1.78
C LEU A 202 -5.91 12.61 -1.77
N ILE A 203 -5.76 13.23 -2.94
CA ILE A 203 -5.02 14.47 -3.18
C ILE A 203 -6.03 15.60 -3.35
N PRO A 204 -6.12 16.55 -2.40
CA PRO A 204 -7.15 17.56 -2.44
C PRO A 204 -6.77 18.77 -3.30
N ALA A 205 -7.79 19.42 -3.87
CA ALA A 205 -7.64 20.66 -4.63
C ALA A 205 -7.68 21.92 -3.74
N ASP A 206 -7.52 21.82 -2.41
CA ASP A 206 -7.59 22.92 -1.44
C ASP A 206 -6.33 23.08 -0.57
N SER A 207 -5.22 22.43 -0.93
CA SER A 207 -3.95 22.49 -0.21
C SER A 207 -3.15 23.78 -0.45
N GLY A 208 -3.42 24.47 -1.56
CA GLY A 208 -2.66 25.64 -1.99
C GLY A 208 -1.24 25.35 -2.46
N LEU A 209 -0.88 24.08 -2.68
CA LEU A 209 0.46 23.68 -3.09
C LEU A 209 0.60 23.60 -4.62
N ASN A 210 1.76 24.02 -5.13
CA ASN A 210 2.13 23.89 -6.55
C ASN A 210 3.09 22.72 -6.75
N TYR A 211 2.72 21.76 -7.60
CA TYR A 211 3.58 20.62 -7.89
C TYR A 211 3.18 19.90 -9.19
N SER A 212 4.13 19.12 -9.70
CA SER A 212 3.86 18.05 -10.66
C SER A 212 4.39 16.73 -10.10
N GLN A 213 3.63 15.65 -10.31
CA GLN A 213 3.96 14.32 -9.83
C GLN A 213 3.52 13.27 -10.86
N SER A 214 4.42 12.36 -11.21
CA SER A 214 4.12 11.22 -12.07
C SER A 214 3.98 9.94 -11.26
N PHE A 215 3.13 9.04 -11.73
CA PHE A 215 2.87 7.73 -11.16
C PHE A 215 2.94 6.69 -12.28
N ASP A 216 4.06 5.99 -12.34
CA ASP A 216 4.27 4.86 -13.25
C ASP A 216 3.37 3.68 -12.85
N THR A 217 2.81 2.98 -13.84
CA THR A 217 2.07 1.75 -13.60
C THR A 217 2.97 0.68 -12.99
N TYR A 218 2.57 0.16 -11.82
CA TYR A 218 3.25 -0.90 -11.07
C TYR A 218 4.71 -0.58 -10.67
N ALA A 219 5.07 0.69 -10.56
CA ALA A 219 6.33 1.09 -9.92
C ALA A 219 6.24 0.92 -8.39
N TYR A 220 7.40 0.89 -7.70
CA TYR A 220 7.48 0.72 -6.23
C TYR A 220 6.60 1.72 -5.46
N GLU A 221 6.63 2.99 -5.86
CA GLU A 221 5.77 4.07 -5.36
C GLU A 221 4.91 4.66 -6.49
N GLY A 222 4.38 3.78 -7.34
CA GLY A 222 3.49 4.13 -8.46
C GLY A 222 2.07 3.58 -8.27
N CYS A 223 1.34 3.47 -9.38
CA CYS A 223 -0.02 2.92 -9.39
C CYS A 223 0.00 1.40 -9.14
N HIS A 224 -0.60 0.93 -8.05
CA HIS A 224 -0.78 -0.48 -7.70
C HIS A 224 -2.04 -1.09 -8.34
N MET A 225 -2.93 -0.23 -8.83
CA MET A 225 -4.10 -0.55 -9.65
C MET A 225 -4.09 0.34 -10.90
N THR A 226 -4.64 -0.11 -12.02
CA THR A 226 -4.70 0.63 -13.28
C THR A 226 -5.89 1.58 -13.35
N MET A 227 -6.05 2.40 -12.30
CA MET A 227 -7.11 3.40 -12.21
C MET A 227 -6.61 4.74 -11.66
N VAL A 228 -7.25 5.84 -12.05
CA VAL A 228 -7.19 7.13 -11.36
C VAL A 228 -8.57 7.75 -11.35
N GLY A 229 -8.98 8.32 -10.22
CA GLY A 229 -10.31 8.89 -10.08
C GLY A 229 -10.23 10.39 -9.82
N ILE A 230 -11.18 11.14 -10.37
CA ILE A 230 -11.33 12.57 -10.16
C ILE A 230 -12.73 12.83 -9.62
N VAL A 231 -12.82 13.69 -8.62
CA VAL A 231 -14.08 14.17 -8.06
C VAL A 231 -14.16 15.68 -8.23
N LYS A 232 -15.27 16.15 -8.82
CA LYS A 232 -15.56 17.56 -9.11
C LYS A 232 -17.02 17.85 -8.74
N ASN A 233 -17.27 18.61 -7.67
CA ASN A 233 -18.62 18.94 -7.18
C ASN A 233 -19.51 17.68 -7.04
N ASN A 234 -18.96 16.66 -6.38
CA ASN A 234 -19.49 15.30 -6.26
C ASN A 234 -19.68 14.54 -7.57
N ALA A 235 -19.42 15.10 -8.76
CA ALA A 235 -19.38 14.30 -9.99
C ALA A 235 -18.05 13.56 -10.09
N THR A 236 -18.11 12.32 -10.58
CA THR A 236 -16.96 11.40 -10.56
C THR A 236 -16.55 10.99 -11.97
N ALA A 237 -15.25 10.99 -12.24
CA ALA A 237 -14.65 10.48 -13.47
C ALA A 237 -13.53 9.48 -13.13
N LEU A 238 -13.57 8.29 -13.74
CA LEU A 238 -12.63 7.20 -13.53
C LEU A 238 -11.84 6.96 -14.81
N ILE A 239 -10.53 7.13 -14.77
CA ILE A 239 -9.61 6.77 -15.85
C ILE A 239 -9.10 5.35 -15.58
N THR A 240 -9.15 4.46 -16.58
CA THR A 240 -8.61 3.10 -16.49
C THR A 240 -7.77 2.72 -17.70
N TRP A 241 -6.75 1.89 -17.52
CA TRP A 241 -5.89 1.37 -18.59
C TRP A 241 -5.46 -0.08 -18.29
N ASN A 242 -4.75 -0.72 -19.24
CA ASN A 242 -4.30 -2.11 -19.07
C ASN A 242 -2.78 -2.28 -19.22
N ASP A 243 -2.12 -1.40 -19.98
CA ASP A 243 -0.71 -1.59 -20.36
C ASP A 243 0.26 -0.97 -19.33
N PRO A 244 1.31 -1.71 -18.90
CA PRO A 244 2.27 -1.27 -17.86
C PRO A 244 3.21 -0.12 -18.30
N TYR A 245 3.17 0.30 -19.57
CA TYR A 245 3.86 1.48 -20.08
C TYR A 245 2.98 2.74 -20.12
N THR A 246 1.85 2.70 -19.44
CA THR A 246 1.03 3.88 -19.13
C THR A 246 1.56 4.56 -17.86
N ASN A 247 1.57 5.88 -17.83
CA ASN A 247 1.93 6.69 -16.67
C ASN A 247 0.87 7.78 -16.48
N ILE A 248 0.51 8.05 -15.22
CA ILE A 248 -0.37 9.15 -14.86
C ILE A 248 0.42 10.31 -14.28
N GLU A 249 0.18 11.50 -14.80
CA GLU A 249 0.73 12.74 -14.25
C GLU A 249 -0.38 13.56 -13.58
N ILE A 250 -0.09 14.06 -12.39
CA ILE A 250 -0.93 15.00 -11.64
C ILE A 250 -0.19 16.33 -11.56
N ASN A 251 -0.93 17.41 -11.81
CA ASN A 251 -0.40 18.76 -11.76
C ASN A 251 -1.33 19.62 -10.90
N SER A 252 -0.74 20.37 -9.98
CA SER A 252 -1.41 21.31 -9.10
C SER A 252 -0.82 22.69 -9.34
N GLN A 253 -1.66 23.65 -9.72
CA GLN A 253 -1.25 25.03 -10.00
C GLN A 253 -2.21 26.05 -9.39
N GLN A 254 -1.66 27.11 -8.83
CA GLN A 254 -2.38 28.32 -8.45
C GLN A 254 -2.24 29.36 -9.59
N PRO A 255 -3.36 29.90 -10.10
CA PRO A 255 -3.34 31.01 -11.04
C PRO A 255 -2.58 32.22 -10.45
N LYS A 256 -1.81 32.93 -11.28
CA LYS A 256 -0.84 33.95 -10.84
C LYS A 256 -1.44 35.33 -10.49
N THR A 257 -2.75 35.54 -10.58
CA THR A 257 -3.35 36.88 -10.46
C THR A 257 -4.00 37.12 -9.10
N GLU A 258 -3.61 38.22 -8.44
CA GLU A 258 -3.99 38.62 -7.06
C GLU A 258 -5.44 39.11 -6.89
N GLN A 259 -6.25 39.24 -7.94
CA GLN A 259 -7.53 39.96 -7.89
C GLN A 259 -8.80 39.12 -7.95
N ASP A 260 -8.70 37.80 -8.14
CA ASP A 260 -9.82 36.88 -7.92
C ASP A 260 -9.32 35.69 -7.11
N ALA A 261 -10.13 35.24 -6.14
CA ALA A 261 -9.76 34.25 -5.14
C ALA A 261 -8.92 33.10 -5.73
N SER A 262 -7.75 32.89 -5.15
CA SER A 262 -6.69 31.96 -5.57
C SER A 262 -7.15 30.49 -5.54
N HIS A 263 -7.83 30.04 -6.60
CA HIS A 263 -8.29 28.66 -6.71
C HIS A 263 -7.17 27.74 -7.18
N GLN A 264 -6.75 26.78 -6.35
CA GLN A 264 -5.85 25.71 -6.80
C GLN A 264 -6.57 24.87 -7.87
N ILE A 265 -5.94 24.70 -9.03
CA ILE A 265 -6.39 23.83 -10.11
C ILE A 265 -5.60 22.52 -10.01
N LEU A 266 -6.31 21.42 -9.81
CA LEU A 266 -5.75 20.07 -9.81
C LEU A 266 -6.17 19.36 -11.10
N SER A 267 -5.21 18.92 -11.91
CA SER A 267 -5.43 18.34 -13.23
C SER A 267 -4.69 17.02 -13.42
N THR A 268 -5.13 16.23 -14.40
CA THR A 268 -4.57 14.91 -14.71
C THR A 268 -4.06 14.88 -16.15
N SER A 269 -3.09 14.01 -16.45
CA SER A 269 -2.64 13.67 -17.81
C SER A 269 -2.34 12.17 -17.91
N VAL A 270 -2.57 11.57 -19.09
CA VAL A 270 -2.25 10.16 -19.37
C VAL A 270 -1.12 10.09 -20.40
N VAL A 271 0.01 9.51 -20.01
CA VAL A 271 1.17 9.32 -20.87
C VAL A 271 1.24 7.86 -21.32
N LEU A 272 1.16 7.65 -22.64
CA LEU A 272 1.21 6.35 -23.30
C LEU A 272 2.58 6.21 -23.97
N SER A 273 3.29 5.11 -23.71
CA SER A 273 4.60 4.84 -24.32
C SER A 273 4.73 3.38 -24.74
N LYS A 274 5.71 3.08 -25.61
CA LYS A 274 6.05 1.73 -26.08
C LYS A 274 4.88 0.91 -26.60
N THR A 275 4.28 0.02 -25.81
CA THR A 275 3.13 -0.81 -26.23
C THR A 275 1.77 -0.22 -25.83
N SER A 276 1.75 0.76 -24.93
CA SER A 276 0.51 1.39 -24.50
C SER A 276 -0.10 2.23 -25.62
N ARG A 277 -1.37 1.96 -25.94
CA ARG A 277 -2.10 2.58 -27.07
C ARG A 277 -3.44 3.18 -26.70
N SER A 278 -4.00 2.83 -25.54
CA SER A 278 -5.36 3.24 -25.19
C SER A 278 -5.62 3.28 -23.68
N PHE A 279 -6.65 4.04 -23.32
CA PHE A 279 -7.26 4.08 -21.99
C PHE A 279 -8.75 4.42 -22.12
N GLN A 280 -9.47 4.30 -21.02
CA GLN A 280 -10.89 4.63 -20.93
C GLN A 280 -11.13 5.68 -19.85
N VAL A 281 -12.14 6.53 -20.04
CA VAL A 281 -12.71 7.42 -19.02
C VAL A 281 -14.17 7.07 -18.82
N GLN A 282 -14.58 6.72 -17.60
CA GLN A 282 -15.95 6.43 -17.21
C GLN A 282 -16.49 7.52 -16.25
N PHE A 283 -17.70 8.00 -16.48
CA PHE A 283 -18.35 9.02 -15.64
C PHE A 283 -19.34 8.36 -14.68
N CYS A 284 -18.91 8.14 -13.43
CA CYS A 284 -19.58 7.23 -12.49
C CYS A 284 -20.77 7.85 -11.74
N GLY A 285 -21.20 9.05 -12.12
CA GLY A 285 -22.32 9.75 -11.50
C GLY A 285 -21.90 10.58 -10.29
N ARG A 286 -22.85 10.86 -9.39
CA ARG A 286 -22.58 11.61 -8.16
C ARG A 286 -22.07 10.68 -7.06
N GLY A 287 -21.00 11.06 -6.39
CA GLY A 287 -20.37 10.27 -5.34
C GLY A 287 -18.98 10.79 -4.96
N ASP A 288 -18.16 9.87 -4.48
CA ASP A 288 -16.84 10.10 -3.90
C ASP A 288 -15.84 9.01 -4.32
N TYR A 289 -14.72 8.88 -3.60
CA TYR A 289 -13.73 7.83 -3.86
C TYR A 289 -14.26 6.41 -3.64
N VAL A 290 -15.27 6.19 -2.79
CA VAL A 290 -15.93 4.89 -2.63
C VAL A 290 -16.71 4.56 -3.89
N THR A 291 -17.40 5.55 -4.47
CA THR A 291 -18.11 5.39 -5.76
C THR A 291 -17.15 5.04 -6.89
N LEU A 292 -15.99 5.70 -6.96
CA LEU A 292 -14.93 5.43 -7.94
C LEU A 292 -14.36 4.01 -7.76
N ALA A 293 -14.05 3.61 -6.52
CA ALA A 293 -13.54 2.29 -6.19
C ALA A 293 -14.54 1.18 -6.55
N GLN A 294 -15.82 1.37 -6.24
CA GLN A 294 -16.88 0.43 -6.61
C GLN A 294 -17.08 0.33 -8.12
N ALA A 295 -16.97 1.44 -8.85
CA ALA A 295 -17.00 1.42 -10.32
C ALA A 295 -15.81 0.62 -10.88
N TYR A 296 -14.60 0.84 -10.35
CA TYR A 296 -13.42 0.10 -10.75
C TYR A 296 -13.54 -1.39 -10.40
N ARG A 297 -14.04 -1.74 -9.20
CA ARG A 297 -14.31 -3.12 -8.78
C ARG A 297 -15.19 -3.89 -9.76
N ASN A 298 -16.10 -3.21 -10.46
CA ASN A 298 -16.97 -3.82 -11.47
C ASN A 298 -16.37 -3.87 -12.88
N SER A 299 -15.17 -3.34 -13.08
CA SER A 299 -14.49 -3.28 -14.37
C SER A 299 -14.04 -4.66 -14.87
N PRO A 300 -13.85 -4.84 -16.20
CA PRO A 300 -13.26 -6.07 -16.75
C PRO A 300 -11.86 -6.37 -16.20
N GLN A 301 -11.09 -5.35 -15.86
CA GLN A 301 -9.75 -5.49 -15.29
C GLN A 301 -9.80 -6.16 -13.92
N VAL A 302 -10.68 -5.70 -13.02
CA VAL A 302 -10.85 -6.33 -11.71
C VAL A 302 -11.38 -7.75 -11.86
N LYS A 303 -12.31 -8.01 -12.78
CA LYS A 303 -12.80 -9.38 -13.06
C LYS A 303 -11.71 -10.32 -13.56
N LYS A 304 -10.64 -9.81 -14.17
CA LYS A 304 -9.49 -10.60 -14.61
C LYS A 304 -8.61 -11.01 -13.42
N TRP A 305 -8.43 -10.13 -12.44
CA TRP A 305 -7.44 -10.32 -11.37
C TRP A 305 -8.01 -10.72 -10.02
N ASN A 306 -9.23 -10.29 -9.70
CA ASN A 306 -9.82 -10.58 -8.41
C ASN A 306 -10.28 -12.03 -8.36
N VAL A 307 -9.56 -12.85 -7.61
CA VAL A 307 -9.97 -14.20 -7.24
C VAL A 307 -10.44 -14.13 -5.78
N PRO A 308 -11.75 -14.03 -5.52
CA PRO A 308 -12.25 -13.89 -4.16
C PRO A 308 -11.96 -15.16 -3.35
N TRP A 309 -11.93 -15.02 -2.03
CA TRP A 309 -11.72 -16.12 -1.08
C TRP A 309 -12.73 -17.25 -1.27
N SER A 310 -13.97 -16.94 -1.65
CA SER A 310 -14.99 -17.94 -1.98
C SER A 310 -14.56 -18.91 -3.08
N GLU A 311 -13.66 -18.50 -3.97
CA GLU A 311 -13.07 -19.36 -5.01
C GLU A 311 -11.74 -19.95 -4.57
N LYS A 312 -10.85 -19.17 -3.94
CA LYS A 312 -9.54 -19.67 -3.46
C LYS A 312 -9.69 -20.84 -2.50
N LEU A 313 -10.60 -20.72 -1.53
CA LEU A 313 -10.84 -21.74 -0.50
C LEU A 313 -11.41 -23.05 -1.04
N LYS A 314 -11.99 -23.07 -2.26
CA LYS A 314 -12.43 -24.32 -2.89
C LYS A 314 -11.24 -25.18 -3.34
N GLN A 315 -10.14 -24.53 -3.70
CA GLN A 315 -8.92 -25.20 -4.15
C GLN A 315 -7.94 -25.40 -2.98
N HIS A 316 -7.87 -24.42 -2.08
CA HIS A 316 -6.93 -24.34 -0.96
C HIS A 316 -7.66 -23.98 0.34
N PRO A 317 -8.43 -24.90 0.94
CA PRO A 317 -9.17 -24.64 2.18
C PRO A 317 -8.27 -24.25 3.37
N GLU A 318 -7.00 -24.64 3.35
CA GLU A 318 -5.99 -24.27 4.33
C GLU A 318 -5.72 -22.76 4.40
N ASP A 319 -5.99 -22.00 3.33
CA ASP A 319 -5.83 -20.54 3.31
C ASP A 319 -6.71 -19.85 4.35
N ALA A 320 -7.79 -20.50 4.81
CA ALA A 320 -8.64 -19.99 5.88
C ALA A 320 -7.86 -19.72 7.18
N LYS A 321 -6.69 -20.35 7.37
CA LYS A 321 -5.79 -20.06 8.49
C LYS A 321 -5.25 -18.63 8.50
N LEU A 322 -5.32 -17.90 7.38
CA LEU A 322 -4.94 -16.49 7.31
C LEU A 322 -6.00 -15.57 7.95
N PHE A 323 -7.24 -16.03 8.12
CA PHE A 323 -8.33 -15.20 8.64
C PHE A 323 -8.19 -15.01 10.14
N GLY A 324 -7.85 -13.81 10.57
CA GLY A 324 -7.54 -13.50 11.97
C GLY A 324 -6.11 -13.84 12.39
N ALA A 325 -5.25 -14.27 11.46
CA ALA A 325 -3.87 -14.59 11.79
C ALA A 325 -3.05 -13.33 12.11
N SER A 326 -2.35 -13.34 13.24
CA SER A 326 -1.26 -12.39 13.49
C SER A 326 -0.06 -12.72 12.59
N ASN A 327 0.57 -11.72 11.97
CA ASN A 327 1.82 -11.95 11.23
C ASN A 327 3.01 -11.74 12.17
N ILE A 328 3.58 -12.83 12.68
CA ILE A 328 4.75 -12.81 13.56
C ILE A 328 5.96 -13.21 12.73
N LYS A 329 6.95 -12.32 12.63
CA LYS A 329 8.15 -12.56 11.84
C LYS A 329 9.39 -12.44 12.71
N LEU A 330 10.12 -13.54 12.84
CA LEU A 330 11.50 -13.52 13.32
C LEU A 330 12.37 -13.07 12.15
N TRP A 331 12.66 -11.77 12.10
CA TRP A 331 13.20 -11.11 10.91
C TRP A 331 14.47 -11.78 10.36
N SER A 332 15.37 -12.17 11.24
CA SER A 332 16.64 -12.79 10.88
C SER A 332 17.13 -13.69 12.01
N THR A 333 17.02 -15.01 11.89
CA THR A 333 17.61 -15.97 12.84
C THR A 333 19.12 -15.85 12.86
N LEU A 334 19.74 -15.79 11.68
CA LEU A 334 21.15 -15.48 11.49
C LEU A 334 21.29 -14.17 10.71
N SER A 335 21.84 -13.15 11.36
CA SER A 335 22.28 -11.92 10.71
C SER A 335 23.78 -12.00 10.42
N ARG A 336 24.16 -11.79 9.17
CA ARG A 336 25.56 -11.75 8.74
C ARG A 336 25.74 -10.60 7.77
N THR A 337 26.62 -9.65 8.09
CA THR A 337 26.89 -8.50 7.23
C THR A 337 28.24 -8.65 6.55
N MET A 338 28.27 -8.44 5.24
CA MET A 338 29.45 -8.51 4.39
C MET A 338 29.86 -7.12 3.88
N SER A 339 31.09 -7.00 3.40
CA SER A 339 31.58 -5.84 2.65
C SER A 339 30.74 -5.60 1.37
N PRO A 340 30.76 -4.39 0.79
CA PRO A 340 29.97 -4.08 -0.41
C PRO A 340 30.20 -5.02 -1.60
N ASP A 341 31.40 -5.58 -1.75
CA ASP A 341 31.79 -6.55 -2.78
C ASP A 341 31.60 -8.01 -2.34
N SER A 342 31.08 -8.25 -1.14
CA SER A 342 30.80 -9.57 -0.56
C SER A 342 32.05 -10.39 -0.22
N SER A 343 33.22 -9.75 -0.11
CA SER A 343 34.53 -10.41 0.09
C SER A 343 34.94 -10.58 1.56
N GLU A 344 34.46 -9.73 2.46
CA GLU A 344 34.83 -9.74 3.88
C GLU A 344 33.60 -9.77 4.80
N GLU A 345 33.61 -10.65 5.82
CA GLU A 345 32.58 -10.65 6.87
C GLU A 345 32.85 -9.53 7.88
N LEU A 346 31.89 -8.61 8.00
CA LEU A 346 31.97 -7.45 8.89
C LEU A 346 31.36 -7.72 10.27
N SER A 347 30.27 -8.49 10.32
CA SER A 347 29.65 -8.90 11.58
C SER A 347 28.77 -10.14 11.40
N LYS A 348 28.56 -10.87 12.50
CA LYS A 348 27.69 -12.05 12.57
C LYS A 348 27.03 -12.15 13.93
N SER A 349 25.72 -12.40 13.97
CA SER A 349 24.95 -12.66 15.19
C SER A 349 23.85 -13.68 14.95
N VAL A 350 23.68 -14.60 15.92
CA VAL A 350 22.51 -15.48 16.00
C VAL A 350 21.51 -14.81 16.93
N ASN A 351 20.35 -14.42 16.40
CA ASN A 351 19.27 -13.81 17.20
C ASN A 351 18.35 -14.89 17.77
N TRP A 352 18.17 -16.00 17.04
CA TRP A 352 17.50 -17.21 17.49
C TRP A 352 18.12 -18.42 16.82
N THR A 353 18.37 -19.47 17.59
CA THR A 353 18.47 -20.84 17.06
C THR A 353 17.09 -21.30 16.56
N PHE A 354 17.04 -22.37 15.75
CA PHE A 354 15.77 -22.91 15.28
C PHE A 354 14.92 -23.50 16.43
N ASP A 355 15.57 -24.01 17.49
CA ASP A 355 14.87 -24.45 18.70
C ASP A 355 14.22 -23.27 19.44
N GLU A 356 14.95 -22.16 19.63
CA GLU A 356 14.39 -20.95 20.24
C GLU A 356 13.24 -20.38 19.41
N ALA A 357 13.35 -20.38 18.08
CA ALA A 357 12.27 -19.95 17.20
C ALA A 357 10.99 -20.78 17.41
N ALA A 358 11.11 -22.10 17.60
CA ALA A 358 9.97 -22.95 17.92
C ALA A 358 9.39 -22.64 19.30
N GLN A 359 10.25 -22.42 20.31
CA GLN A 359 9.81 -22.02 21.66
C GLN A 359 9.10 -20.66 21.67
N VAL A 360 9.50 -19.72 20.82
CA VAL A 360 8.81 -18.42 20.65
C VAL A 360 7.38 -18.65 20.14
N ALA A 361 7.20 -19.49 19.11
CA ALA A 361 5.87 -19.83 18.63
C ALA A 361 5.01 -20.54 19.70
N GLU A 362 5.61 -21.46 20.45
CA GLU A 362 4.96 -22.15 21.58
C GLU A 362 4.55 -21.18 22.69
N HIS A 363 5.37 -20.18 23.01
CA HIS A 363 5.03 -19.13 23.97
C HIS A 363 3.82 -18.33 23.49
N PHE A 364 3.80 -17.89 22.22
CA PHE A 364 2.64 -17.19 21.65
C PHE A 364 1.36 -18.03 21.73
N LYS A 365 1.43 -19.33 21.43
CA LYS A 365 0.25 -20.21 21.47
C LYS A 365 -0.19 -20.51 22.91
N ASN A 366 0.73 -20.92 23.76
CA ASN A 366 0.41 -21.50 25.05
C ASN A 366 0.25 -20.45 26.16
N ASP A 367 1.05 -19.40 26.12
CA ASP A 367 1.07 -18.39 27.18
C ASP A 367 0.20 -17.19 26.79
N LEU A 368 0.28 -16.73 25.54
CA LEU A 368 -0.50 -15.59 25.06
C LEU A 368 -1.85 -15.98 24.43
N LYS A 369 -2.10 -17.27 24.23
CA LYS A 369 -3.34 -17.80 23.62
C LYS A 369 -3.63 -17.18 22.25
N ILE A 370 -2.60 -17.01 21.43
CA ILE A 370 -2.74 -16.58 20.04
C ILE A 370 -3.18 -17.79 19.23
N ASP A 371 -4.37 -17.74 18.63
CA ASP A 371 -4.94 -18.95 18.04
C ASP A 371 -4.52 -19.20 16.60
N LEU A 372 -4.39 -18.12 15.82
CA LEU A 372 -3.97 -18.15 14.42
C LEU A 372 -2.78 -17.22 14.23
N CYS A 373 -1.76 -17.74 13.56
CA CYS A 373 -0.53 -17.01 13.29
C CYS A 373 0.05 -17.43 11.95
N LEU A 374 0.46 -16.44 11.16
CA LEU A 374 1.43 -16.59 10.09
C LEU A 374 2.81 -16.37 10.73
N PHE A 375 3.52 -17.46 10.99
CA PHE A 375 4.81 -17.44 11.67
C PHE A 375 5.93 -17.51 10.63
N ILE A 376 6.62 -16.40 10.41
CA ILE A 376 7.64 -16.24 9.38
C ILE A 376 9.04 -16.28 10.00
N ILE A 377 9.94 -17.06 9.43
CA ILE A 377 11.36 -17.06 9.79
C ILE A 377 12.19 -16.53 8.60
N GLY A 378 12.92 -15.45 8.81
CA GLY A 378 13.96 -14.97 7.90
C GLY A 378 15.36 -15.34 8.38
N GLY A 379 16.33 -15.34 7.46
CA GLY A 379 17.73 -15.63 7.76
C GLY A 379 18.03 -17.08 8.15
N TRP A 380 17.17 -18.02 7.75
CA TRP A 380 17.32 -19.45 8.00
C TRP A 380 18.35 -20.13 7.07
N ILE A 381 18.71 -19.48 5.95
CA ILE A 381 19.60 -20.02 4.91
C ILE A 381 21.06 -20.07 5.36
N ASN A 382 21.90 -20.84 4.67
CA ASN A 382 23.31 -21.11 5.02
C ASN A 382 24.11 -19.89 5.53
N ARG A 383 23.96 -18.73 4.87
CA ARG A 383 24.68 -17.49 5.25
C ARG A 383 23.86 -16.45 6.00
N GLY A 384 22.60 -16.74 6.32
CA GLY A 384 21.72 -15.81 7.01
C GLY A 384 21.02 -14.82 6.08
N TYR A 385 20.27 -13.88 6.67
CA TYR A 385 19.34 -13.01 5.96
C TYR A 385 20.03 -12.15 4.89
N ASP A 386 19.45 -12.07 3.69
CA ASP A 386 19.96 -11.30 2.53
C ASP A 386 21.41 -11.65 2.14
N ASN A 387 21.79 -12.92 2.17
CA ASN A 387 23.12 -13.38 1.75
C ASN A 387 23.03 -14.51 0.72
N GLN A 388 23.86 -14.49 -0.32
CA GLN A 388 24.08 -15.60 -1.26
C GLN A 388 22.83 -16.18 -1.95
N HIS A 389 21.69 -15.48 -1.97
CA HIS A 389 20.56 -15.89 -2.79
C HIS A 389 21.00 -16.09 -4.27
N PRO A 390 20.46 -17.10 -4.97
CA PRO A 390 19.44 -18.08 -4.56
C PRO A 390 20.02 -19.37 -3.94
N ASP A 391 21.28 -19.39 -3.48
CA ASP A 391 21.92 -20.57 -2.90
C ASP A 391 21.59 -20.71 -1.41
N ILE A 392 20.36 -21.15 -1.15
CA ILE A 392 19.72 -21.11 0.18
C ILE A 392 20.02 -22.31 1.08
N MET A 393 20.50 -23.42 0.50
CA MET A 393 20.77 -24.67 1.22
C MET A 393 22.28 -24.91 1.41
N PRO A 394 22.69 -25.63 2.48
CA PRO A 394 21.88 -26.12 3.61
C PRO A 394 21.37 -24.98 4.50
N SER A 395 20.52 -25.27 5.49
CA SER A 395 20.14 -24.25 6.48
C SER A 395 21.31 -23.84 7.38
N ALA A 396 21.21 -22.66 8.00
CA ALA A 396 22.28 -22.06 8.80
C ALA A 396 22.78 -23.01 9.92
N PRO A 397 24.05 -23.47 9.86
CA PRO A 397 24.59 -24.37 10.88
C PRO A 397 24.68 -23.69 12.25
N GLU A 398 24.92 -22.38 12.31
CA GLU A 398 24.93 -21.61 13.56
C GLU A 398 23.58 -21.59 14.29
N CYS A 399 22.47 -21.82 13.58
CA CYS A 399 21.13 -21.91 14.17
C CYS A 399 20.72 -23.35 14.52
N GLY A 400 21.58 -24.34 14.25
CA GLY A 400 21.34 -25.77 14.49
C GLY A 400 21.22 -26.63 13.23
N GLY A 401 21.22 -26.02 12.04
CA GLY A 401 21.19 -26.72 10.75
C GLY A 401 19.88 -27.48 10.47
N ASP A 402 19.95 -28.37 9.46
CA ASP A 402 18.76 -28.93 8.79
C ASP A 402 17.83 -29.68 9.76
N ASN A 403 18.38 -30.50 10.65
CA ASN A 403 17.58 -31.26 11.62
C ASN A 403 16.80 -30.34 12.58
N ALA A 404 17.43 -29.25 13.03
CA ALA A 404 16.80 -28.30 13.94
C ALA A 404 15.74 -27.45 13.22
N LEU A 405 15.97 -27.07 11.96
CA LEU A 405 14.97 -26.38 11.14
C LEU A 405 13.75 -27.27 10.85
N ALA A 406 13.97 -28.55 10.53
CA ALA A 406 12.89 -29.51 10.32
C ALA A 406 12.06 -29.73 11.60
N ASP A 407 12.72 -29.84 12.76
CA ASP A 407 12.03 -29.94 14.05
C ASP A 407 11.23 -28.66 14.39
N CYS A 408 11.82 -27.49 14.15
CA CYS A 408 11.16 -26.20 14.31
C CYS A 408 9.86 -26.13 13.48
N SER A 409 9.95 -26.42 12.18
CA SER A 409 8.80 -26.45 11.27
C SER A 409 7.68 -27.36 11.80
N ARG A 410 8.03 -28.60 12.17
CA ARG A 410 7.08 -29.59 12.72
C ARG A 410 6.39 -29.05 13.99
N ARG A 411 7.15 -28.48 14.93
CA ARG A 411 6.60 -27.94 16.19
C ARG A 411 5.66 -26.78 15.93
N VAL A 412 6.05 -25.82 15.09
CA VAL A 412 5.20 -24.66 14.76
C VAL A 412 3.91 -25.09 14.07
N MET A 413 3.99 -26.00 13.08
CA MET A 413 2.79 -26.49 12.38
C MET A 413 1.85 -27.28 13.31
N ASN A 414 2.38 -28.02 14.30
CA ASN A 414 1.58 -28.73 15.30
C ASN A 414 0.79 -27.80 16.23
N LEU A 415 1.16 -26.51 16.34
CA LEU A 415 0.37 -25.49 17.05
C LEU A 415 -0.87 -25.04 16.26
N GLY A 416 -0.99 -25.46 14.99
CA GLY A 416 -2.03 -25.03 14.06
C GLY A 416 -1.63 -23.85 13.18
N TYR A 417 -0.45 -23.26 13.40
CA TYR A 417 0.06 -22.09 12.68
C TYR A 417 0.46 -22.40 11.23
N LEU A 418 0.53 -21.34 10.42
CA LEU A 418 1.24 -21.36 9.15
C LEU A 418 2.72 -21.13 9.41
N PHE A 419 3.56 -22.08 9.00
CA PHE A 419 5.01 -21.97 9.09
C PHE A 419 5.55 -21.50 7.74
N CYS A 420 6.11 -20.29 7.73
CA CYS A 420 6.54 -19.61 6.53
C CYS A 420 8.05 -19.32 6.56
N LEU A 421 8.73 -19.60 5.46
CA LEU A 421 10.15 -19.27 5.28
C LEU A 421 10.28 -18.09 4.33
N HIS A 422 11.06 -17.09 4.74
CA HIS A 422 11.40 -15.95 3.92
C HIS A 422 12.63 -16.24 3.06
N ASP A 423 12.52 -15.97 1.76
CA ASP A 423 13.52 -16.21 0.73
C ASP A 423 13.53 -15.07 -0.30
N ASN A 424 14.45 -15.08 -1.25
CA ASN A 424 14.59 -14.08 -2.32
C ASN A 424 15.19 -14.74 -3.57
N TYR A 425 14.58 -14.47 -4.73
CA TYR A 425 15.07 -14.93 -6.04
C TYR A 425 15.37 -13.79 -7.02
N GLN A 426 15.19 -12.56 -6.57
CA GLN A 426 15.50 -11.36 -7.34
C GLN A 426 16.96 -10.96 -7.19
N ASP A 427 17.49 -11.01 -5.98
CA ASP A 427 18.85 -10.58 -5.67
C ASP A 427 19.84 -11.74 -5.80
N ILE A 428 20.99 -11.47 -6.43
CA ILE A 428 22.15 -12.38 -6.48
C ILE A 428 23.43 -11.60 -6.15
N TYR A 429 24.31 -12.21 -5.35
CA TYR A 429 25.52 -11.58 -4.80
C TYR A 429 26.79 -12.14 -5.44
N ARG A 430 27.86 -11.34 -5.51
CA ARG A 430 29.11 -11.73 -6.18
C ARG A 430 29.76 -13.01 -5.60
N ASP A 431 29.53 -13.29 -4.34
CA ASP A 431 30.02 -14.48 -3.65
C ASP A 431 29.01 -15.64 -3.62
N SER A 432 27.84 -15.51 -4.27
CA SER A 432 26.86 -16.60 -4.37
C SER A 432 27.48 -17.75 -5.16
N PRO A 433 27.41 -19.01 -4.70
CA PRO A 433 27.88 -20.17 -5.45
C PRO A 433 27.36 -20.26 -6.89
N SER A 434 26.13 -19.82 -7.14
CA SER A 434 25.48 -19.78 -8.45
C SER A 434 25.76 -18.50 -9.24
N TRP A 435 26.65 -17.62 -8.79
CA TRP A 435 26.95 -16.36 -9.49
C TRP A 435 27.33 -16.63 -10.95
N ASN A 436 26.51 -16.12 -11.86
CA ASN A 436 26.77 -16.12 -13.29
C ASN A 436 26.03 -14.93 -13.93
N GLU A 437 26.74 -14.15 -14.73
CA GLU A 437 26.19 -12.97 -15.39
C GLU A 437 25.10 -13.31 -16.43
N ASP A 438 25.05 -14.56 -16.91
CA ASP A 438 23.99 -15.09 -17.78
C ASP A 438 22.63 -15.27 -17.06
N TYR A 439 22.56 -15.07 -15.73
CA TYR A 439 21.30 -15.00 -14.99
C TYR A 439 20.84 -13.57 -14.74
N ILE A 440 21.69 -12.57 -14.99
CA ILE A 440 21.51 -11.21 -14.51
C ILE A 440 20.90 -10.33 -15.59
N MET A 441 19.98 -9.47 -15.18
CA MET A 441 19.35 -8.50 -16.06
C MET A 441 20.38 -7.51 -16.61
N LYS A 442 20.38 -7.28 -17.93
CA LYS A 442 21.22 -6.26 -18.58
C LYS A 442 20.43 -5.01 -18.94
N LYS A 443 21.05 -3.85 -18.78
CA LYS A 443 20.55 -2.55 -19.27
C LYS A 443 20.79 -2.44 -20.77
N ARG A 444 20.22 -1.40 -21.40
CA ARG A 444 20.38 -1.11 -22.83
C ARG A 444 21.83 -0.99 -23.30
N ASP A 445 22.73 -0.55 -22.42
CA ASP A 445 24.17 -0.42 -22.70
C ASP A 445 24.96 -1.73 -22.50
N GLY A 446 24.28 -2.84 -22.19
CA GLY A 446 24.89 -4.13 -21.92
C GLY A 446 25.40 -4.31 -20.49
N SER A 447 25.42 -3.25 -19.67
CA SER A 447 25.87 -3.35 -18.28
C SER A 447 24.86 -4.10 -17.40
N LEU A 448 25.37 -4.79 -16.36
CA LEU A 448 24.53 -5.49 -15.40
C LEU A 448 23.64 -4.53 -14.60
N THR A 449 22.46 -5.01 -14.25
CA THR A 449 21.51 -4.29 -13.40
C THR A 449 21.89 -4.49 -11.95
N VAL A 450 22.24 -3.38 -11.30
CA VAL A 450 22.66 -3.34 -9.91
C VAL A 450 21.43 -3.22 -9.01
N GLY A 451 21.35 -4.06 -7.98
CA GLY A 451 20.29 -4.10 -6.99
C GLY A 451 20.60 -3.27 -5.74
N GLY A 452 19.88 -3.60 -4.66
CA GLY A 452 20.07 -2.99 -3.35
C GLY A 452 21.44 -3.29 -2.74
N ARG A 453 21.75 -2.62 -1.62
CA ARG A 453 22.87 -3.00 -0.76
C ARG A 453 22.27 -3.53 0.54
N TRP A 454 22.48 -4.80 0.76
CA TRP A 454 21.88 -5.55 1.85
C TRP A 454 22.97 -6.18 2.72
N ASN A 455 22.58 -7.09 3.60
CA ASN A 455 23.50 -7.78 4.50
C ASN A 455 24.62 -8.51 3.75
N GLY A 456 24.32 -9.19 2.65
CA GLY A 456 25.31 -9.88 1.80
C GLY A 456 26.18 -8.96 0.94
N GLY A 457 26.04 -7.64 1.04
CA GLY A 457 26.78 -6.69 0.22
C GLY A 457 25.93 -6.14 -0.94
N ARG A 458 26.56 -5.87 -2.09
CA ARG A 458 25.86 -5.35 -3.26
C ARG A 458 25.20 -6.49 -4.04
N ALA A 459 23.87 -6.46 -4.09
CA ALA A 459 23.11 -7.33 -4.96
C ALA A 459 23.14 -6.87 -6.43
N TYR A 460 22.91 -7.82 -7.33
CA TYR A 460 22.55 -7.63 -8.73
C TYR A 460 21.18 -8.26 -8.97
N LEU A 461 20.44 -7.73 -9.95
CA LEU A 461 19.08 -8.17 -10.20
C LEU A 461 19.07 -9.33 -11.21
N THR A 462 18.64 -10.50 -10.76
CA THR A 462 18.36 -11.67 -11.58
C THR A 462 17.22 -11.35 -12.55
N CYS A 463 17.37 -11.75 -13.82
CA CYS A 463 16.29 -11.71 -14.80
C CYS A 463 15.13 -12.61 -14.31
N SER A 464 13.88 -12.14 -14.28
CA SER A 464 12.77 -12.91 -13.67
C SER A 464 12.51 -14.27 -14.33
N GLN A 465 12.73 -14.40 -15.65
CA GLN A 465 12.73 -15.70 -16.32
C GLN A 465 13.79 -16.65 -15.73
N LYS A 466 14.98 -16.12 -15.45
CA LYS A 466 16.10 -16.87 -14.88
C LYS A 466 15.89 -17.16 -13.40
N ALA A 467 15.25 -16.27 -12.66
CA ALA A 467 14.82 -16.52 -11.29
C ALA A 467 13.94 -17.79 -11.19
N VAL A 468 13.03 -18.00 -12.15
CA VAL A 468 12.22 -19.25 -12.23
C VAL A 468 13.09 -20.47 -12.47
N GLU A 469 14.06 -20.40 -13.39
CA GLU A 469 15.01 -21.51 -13.63
C GLU A 469 15.79 -21.85 -12.35
N LEU A 470 16.25 -20.84 -11.60
CA LEU A 470 16.97 -21.01 -10.34
C LEU A 470 16.07 -21.63 -9.27
N ALA A 471 14.84 -21.13 -9.10
CA ALA A 471 13.89 -21.63 -8.11
C ALA A 471 13.48 -23.09 -8.33
N ARG A 472 13.39 -23.53 -9.60
CA ARG A 472 13.02 -24.90 -10.00
C ARG A 472 14.12 -25.94 -9.84
N ARG A 473 15.33 -25.54 -9.45
CA ARG A 473 16.41 -26.51 -9.23
C ARG A 473 16.07 -27.43 -8.05
N PRO A 474 16.48 -28.71 -8.08
CA PRO A 474 16.16 -29.66 -7.01
C PRO A 474 16.60 -29.22 -5.61
N GLN A 475 17.69 -28.47 -5.50
CA GLN A 475 18.25 -27.96 -4.24
C GLN A 475 17.60 -26.68 -3.71
N ASN A 476 16.59 -26.15 -4.39
CA ASN A 476 15.89 -24.92 -4.04
C ASN A 476 14.53 -25.25 -3.39
N LEU A 477 13.41 -24.74 -3.92
CA LEU A 477 12.11 -24.84 -3.24
C LEU A 477 11.70 -26.29 -2.90
N LEU A 478 11.99 -27.24 -3.80
CA LEU A 478 11.70 -28.66 -3.57
C LEU A 478 12.54 -29.26 -2.42
N ALA A 479 13.81 -28.88 -2.29
CA ALA A 479 14.64 -29.34 -1.17
C ALA A 479 14.15 -28.76 0.15
N VAL A 480 13.73 -27.50 0.17
CA VAL A 480 13.15 -26.86 1.36
C VAL A 480 11.87 -27.56 1.76
N LYS A 481 10.94 -27.79 0.81
CA LYS A 481 9.69 -28.52 1.07
C LYS A 481 9.98 -29.93 1.61
N LYS A 482 10.96 -30.64 1.03
CA LYS A 482 11.35 -31.97 1.51
C LYS A 482 11.92 -31.95 2.93
N LEU A 483 12.69 -30.91 3.29
CA LEU A 483 13.31 -30.80 4.60
C LEU A 483 12.30 -30.43 5.69
N THR A 484 11.47 -29.42 5.44
CA THR A 484 10.66 -28.78 6.48
C THR A 484 9.19 -29.13 6.43
N ASP A 485 8.71 -29.62 5.29
CA ASP A 485 7.28 -29.74 4.97
C ASP A 485 6.49 -28.43 5.18
N ALA A 486 7.15 -27.27 5.11
CA ALA A 486 6.52 -25.96 5.32
C ALA A 486 5.22 -25.83 4.50
N ASN A 487 4.22 -25.18 5.11
CA ASN A 487 2.90 -24.97 4.51
C ASN A 487 2.67 -23.50 4.11
N SER A 488 3.73 -22.69 4.16
CA SER A 488 3.75 -21.35 3.59
C SER A 488 5.15 -20.96 3.12
N TYR A 489 5.23 -20.09 2.12
CA TYR A 489 6.51 -19.56 1.62
C TYR A 489 6.40 -18.10 1.21
N PHE A 490 7.47 -17.34 1.46
CA PHE A 490 7.55 -15.93 1.13
C PHE A 490 8.76 -15.66 0.25
N ILE A 491 8.53 -15.20 -0.99
CA ILE A 491 9.63 -14.76 -1.88
C ILE A 491 9.65 -13.25 -1.93
N ASP A 492 10.68 -12.67 -1.32
CA ASP A 492 10.83 -11.25 -1.12
C ASP A 492 10.95 -10.46 -2.42
N THR A 493 10.45 -9.23 -2.34
CA THR A 493 10.38 -8.19 -3.35
C THR A 493 9.58 -8.50 -4.63
N THR A 494 9.12 -9.73 -4.87
CA THR A 494 8.41 -10.11 -6.11
C THR A 494 7.26 -9.14 -6.44
N PHE A 495 6.44 -8.78 -5.45
CA PHE A 495 5.33 -7.83 -5.62
C PHE A 495 5.59 -6.43 -5.08
N ALA A 496 6.84 -6.10 -4.72
CA ALA A 496 7.25 -4.75 -4.32
C ALA A 496 8.19 -4.13 -5.36
N ALA A 497 9.10 -4.89 -5.93
CA ALA A 497 9.98 -4.43 -6.99
C ALA A 497 9.17 -4.03 -8.23
N GLU A 498 9.48 -2.86 -8.78
CA GLU A 498 8.87 -2.40 -10.03
C GLU A 498 9.08 -3.39 -11.18
N LEU A 499 8.22 -3.32 -12.19
CA LEU A 499 8.41 -4.10 -13.42
C LEU A 499 9.62 -3.57 -14.20
N LYS A 500 10.54 -4.47 -14.55
CA LYS A 500 11.79 -4.15 -15.22
C LYS A 500 11.83 -4.65 -16.66
N GLU A 501 12.79 -4.16 -17.42
CA GLU A 501 13.13 -4.69 -18.74
C GLU A 501 14.51 -5.33 -18.70
N CYS A 502 14.71 -6.37 -19.51
CA CYS A 502 16.01 -7.00 -19.71
C CYS A 502 16.43 -6.87 -21.18
N PHE A 503 17.64 -6.40 -21.43
CA PHE A 503 18.20 -6.20 -22.78
C PHE A 503 19.27 -7.22 -23.15
N ASP A 504 19.41 -8.30 -22.37
CA ASP A 504 20.25 -9.43 -22.78
C ASP A 504 19.60 -10.14 -23.98
N LEU A 505 20.37 -10.44 -25.01
CA LEU A 505 19.90 -11.13 -26.22
C LEU A 505 19.43 -12.58 -25.95
N LYS A 506 19.90 -13.22 -24.87
CA LYS A 506 19.55 -14.59 -24.49
C LYS A 506 18.22 -14.69 -23.73
N HIS A 507 17.82 -13.62 -23.03
CA HIS A 507 16.61 -13.59 -22.21
C HIS A 507 16.04 -12.15 -22.13
N PRO A 508 15.62 -11.55 -23.26
CA PRO A 508 15.07 -10.21 -23.28
C PRO A 508 13.69 -10.17 -22.64
N LEU A 509 13.38 -9.10 -21.91
CA LEU A 509 12.09 -8.92 -21.25
C LEU A 509 11.55 -7.51 -21.46
N THR A 510 10.26 -7.41 -21.79
CA THR A 510 9.44 -6.21 -21.57
C THR A 510 8.92 -6.17 -20.13
N ARG A 511 8.29 -5.06 -19.72
CA ARG A 511 7.58 -4.98 -18.42
C ARG A 511 6.46 -6.04 -18.30
N ALA A 512 5.81 -6.37 -19.41
CA ALA A 512 4.77 -7.39 -19.43
C ALA A 512 5.36 -8.80 -19.26
N ASP A 513 6.53 -9.06 -19.86
CA ASP A 513 7.23 -10.33 -19.67
C ASP A 513 7.74 -10.47 -18.22
N ASP A 514 8.28 -9.40 -17.63
CA ASP A 514 8.70 -9.41 -16.22
C ASP A 514 7.53 -9.70 -15.28
N MET A 515 6.37 -9.09 -15.53
CA MET A 515 5.14 -9.38 -14.79
C MET A 515 4.76 -10.86 -14.91
N TYR A 516 4.77 -11.41 -16.13
CA TYR A 516 4.46 -12.81 -16.37
C TYR A 516 5.40 -13.76 -15.62
N TRP A 517 6.72 -13.56 -15.68
CA TRP A 517 7.66 -14.45 -14.99
C TRP A 517 7.60 -14.33 -13.47
N LYS A 518 7.25 -13.16 -12.93
CA LYS A 518 6.94 -12.99 -11.51
C LYS A 518 5.67 -13.73 -11.09
N GLN A 519 4.67 -13.83 -11.96
CA GLN A 519 3.51 -14.70 -11.73
C GLN A 519 3.92 -16.17 -11.72
N VAL A 520 4.74 -16.60 -12.68
CA VAL A 520 5.20 -18.00 -12.79
C VAL A 520 5.99 -18.48 -11.56
N ILE A 521 6.91 -17.68 -11.01
CA ILE A 521 7.64 -18.08 -9.79
C ILE A 521 6.70 -18.16 -8.58
N SER A 522 5.72 -17.27 -8.52
CA SER A 522 4.74 -17.21 -7.43
C SER A 522 3.82 -18.43 -7.46
N ASP A 523 3.28 -18.77 -8.64
CA ASP A 523 2.46 -19.97 -8.84
C ASP A 523 3.24 -21.25 -8.51
N TYR A 524 4.52 -21.31 -8.90
CA TYR A 524 5.37 -22.46 -8.58
C TYR A 524 5.62 -22.60 -7.07
N ALA A 525 5.89 -21.51 -6.36
CA ALA A 525 6.02 -21.56 -4.91
C ALA A 525 4.69 -21.95 -4.24
N ARG A 526 3.57 -21.39 -4.71
CA ARG A 526 2.23 -21.72 -4.22
C ARG A 526 1.87 -23.19 -4.44
N GLU A 527 2.21 -23.76 -5.59
CA GLU A 527 2.03 -25.19 -5.90
C GLU A 527 2.79 -26.09 -4.91
N ILE A 528 4.00 -25.69 -4.50
CA ILE A 528 4.85 -26.48 -3.59
C ILE A 528 4.40 -26.36 -2.13
N PHE A 529 4.05 -25.16 -1.69
CA PHE A 529 3.87 -24.86 -0.26
C PHE A 529 2.41 -24.68 0.15
N GLY A 530 1.47 -24.55 -0.78
CA GLY A 530 0.06 -24.25 -0.50
C GLY A 530 -0.17 -22.75 -0.38
N VAL A 531 0.33 -22.14 0.71
CA VAL A 531 0.17 -20.70 0.98
C VAL A 531 1.38 -19.90 0.50
N PHE A 532 1.18 -18.93 -0.38
CA PHE A 532 2.26 -18.06 -0.87
C PHE A 532 2.03 -16.58 -0.55
N GLY A 533 3.13 -15.87 -0.27
CA GLY A 533 3.11 -14.42 -0.18
C GLY A 533 4.40 -13.74 -0.64
N SER A 534 4.33 -12.43 -0.76
CA SER A 534 5.48 -11.59 -1.12
C SER A 534 5.32 -10.18 -0.55
N GLU A 535 6.43 -9.45 -0.55
CA GLU A 535 6.47 -8.04 -0.17
C GLU A 535 5.70 -7.20 -1.19
N GLY A 536 4.98 -6.19 -0.71
CA GLY A 536 4.14 -5.33 -1.53
C GLY A 536 2.91 -6.05 -2.05
N GLY A 537 2.37 -5.56 -3.16
CA GLY A 537 1.18 -6.13 -3.77
C GLY A 537 0.71 -5.27 -4.94
N ARG A 538 0.19 -5.90 -5.99
CA ARG A 538 -0.45 -5.25 -7.13
C ARG A 538 -1.67 -6.06 -7.50
N GLU A 539 -2.61 -5.44 -8.19
CA GLU A 539 -3.79 -6.18 -8.66
C GLU A 539 -3.40 -7.43 -9.48
N TRP A 540 -2.37 -7.37 -10.33
CA TRP A 540 -1.96 -8.52 -11.16
C TRP A 540 -1.42 -9.71 -10.37
N ALA A 541 -1.07 -9.51 -9.09
CA ALA A 541 -0.54 -10.55 -8.21
C ALA A 541 -1.64 -11.29 -7.44
N LEU A 542 -2.87 -10.77 -7.40
CA LEU A 542 -3.98 -11.34 -6.62
C LEU A 542 -4.29 -12.82 -6.93
N PRO A 543 -4.27 -13.29 -8.20
CA PRO A 543 -4.49 -14.71 -8.48
C PRO A 543 -3.35 -15.62 -8.04
N HIS A 544 -2.17 -15.06 -7.81
CA HIS A 544 -0.90 -15.78 -7.67
C HIS A 544 -0.34 -15.70 -6.24
N SER A 545 -1.15 -15.25 -5.28
CA SER A 545 -0.73 -14.98 -3.90
C SER A 545 -1.90 -15.12 -2.95
N ASP A 546 -1.61 -15.50 -1.71
CA ASP A 546 -2.60 -15.65 -0.63
C ASP A 546 -2.45 -14.54 0.41
N PHE A 547 -1.24 -13.99 0.56
CA PHE A 547 -1.03 -12.78 1.35
C PHE A 547 0.01 -11.79 0.78
N PHE A 548 -0.12 -10.52 1.18
CA PHE A 548 0.81 -9.43 0.87
C PHE A 548 1.39 -8.81 2.15
N GLU A 549 2.70 -8.50 2.15
CA GLU A 549 3.39 -7.81 3.25
C GLU A 549 3.76 -6.36 2.84
N GLY A 550 3.10 -5.36 3.40
CA GLY A 550 3.48 -3.94 3.29
C GLY A 550 2.48 -3.00 2.62
N LEU A 551 1.27 -3.45 2.31
CA LEU A 551 0.21 -2.57 1.80
C LEU A 551 -0.53 -1.84 2.92
N THR A 552 -0.87 -2.51 4.02
CA THR A 552 -1.61 -1.88 5.15
C THR A 552 -0.75 -0.91 5.97
N GLY A 553 0.59 -1.03 5.85
CA GLY A 553 1.50 -0.16 6.57
C GLY A 553 2.98 -0.46 6.39
N VAL A 554 3.83 0.52 6.68
CA VAL A 554 5.30 0.39 6.70
C VAL A 554 5.89 1.14 7.89
N HIS A 555 6.70 0.48 8.70
CA HIS A 555 7.30 1.05 9.93
C HIS A 555 6.28 1.74 10.86
N GLY A 556 5.15 1.07 11.11
CA GLY A 556 4.12 1.60 12.02
C GLY A 556 3.39 2.83 11.49
N ARG A 557 3.42 3.06 10.17
CA ARG A 557 2.72 4.16 9.50
C ARG A 557 1.83 3.62 8.39
N GLY A 558 0.70 4.27 8.15
CA GLY A 558 -0.22 3.86 7.08
C GLY A 558 0.25 4.11 5.65
N HIS A 559 1.38 4.79 5.48
CA HIS A 559 1.96 5.03 4.18
C HIS A 559 3.48 5.08 4.27
N HIS A 560 4.15 4.47 3.29
CA HIS A 560 5.62 4.37 3.27
C HIS A 560 6.30 5.73 3.06
N ASN A 561 5.83 6.48 2.06
CA ASN A 561 6.50 7.68 1.60
C ASN A 561 5.87 8.94 2.18
N ALA A 562 6.20 9.23 3.45
CA ALA A 562 5.71 10.42 4.16
C ALA A 562 6.02 11.73 3.40
N LYS A 563 7.15 11.80 2.68
CA LYS A 563 7.52 12.97 1.88
C LYS A 563 6.60 13.19 0.68
N LEU A 564 6.18 12.10 0.04
CA LEU A 564 5.19 12.18 -1.05
C LEU A 564 3.83 12.61 -0.51
N GLN A 565 3.41 12.07 0.63
CA GLN A 565 2.18 12.47 1.29
C GLN A 565 2.19 13.98 1.62
N GLU A 566 3.27 14.48 2.23
CA GLU A 566 3.45 15.90 2.55
C GLU A 566 3.47 16.76 1.27
N LYS A 567 4.26 16.37 0.26
CA LYS A 567 4.35 17.07 -1.04
C LYS A 567 2.97 17.29 -1.68
N LEU A 568 2.08 16.31 -1.54
CA LEU A 568 0.77 16.30 -2.16
C LEU A 568 -0.36 16.80 -1.24
N SER A 569 -0.06 17.06 0.04
CA SER A 569 -1.08 17.26 1.09
C SER A 569 -2.14 16.13 1.10
N ALA A 570 -1.68 14.90 0.87
CA ALA A 570 -2.57 13.77 0.62
C ALA A 570 -3.06 13.11 1.92
N SER A 571 -4.27 12.59 1.90
CA SER A 571 -4.79 11.69 2.94
C SER A 571 -4.81 10.25 2.46
N ILE A 572 -4.49 9.33 3.36
CA ILE A 572 -4.56 7.89 3.10
C ILE A 572 -6.04 7.51 3.07
N ILE A 573 -6.44 6.72 2.07
CA ILE A 573 -7.78 6.15 1.94
C ILE A 573 -7.66 4.66 1.64
N PRO A 574 -8.62 3.81 2.08
CA PRO A 574 -8.57 2.36 1.89
C PRO A 574 -9.06 1.95 0.50
N LEU A 575 -8.50 2.57 -0.56
CA LEU A 575 -8.93 2.35 -1.95
C LEU A 575 -8.71 0.89 -2.36
N PHE A 576 -7.57 0.30 -2.00
CA PHE A 576 -7.24 -1.09 -2.30
C PHE A 576 -8.19 -2.06 -1.58
N GLU A 577 -8.50 -1.82 -0.30
CA GLU A 577 -9.48 -2.62 0.44
C GLU A 577 -10.88 -2.56 -0.18
N ILE A 578 -11.38 -1.39 -0.57
CA ILE A 578 -12.71 -1.28 -1.20
C ILE A 578 -12.76 -2.10 -2.51
N VAL A 579 -11.64 -2.21 -3.24
CA VAL A 579 -11.59 -2.92 -4.52
C VAL A 579 -11.32 -4.41 -4.38
N TYR A 580 -10.42 -4.85 -3.51
CA TYR A 580 -9.86 -6.22 -3.54
C TYR A 580 -9.82 -6.94 -2.19
N ARG A 581 -10.41 -6.37 -1.14
CA ARG A 581 -10.32 -6.92 0.22
C ARG A 581 -10.60 -8.42 0.31
N ASP A 582 -11.64 -8.87 -0.39
CA ASP A 582 -12.22 -10.20 -0.32
C ASP A 582 -11.46 -11.25 -1.13
N GLY A 583 -10.27 -10.95 -1.66
CA GLY A 583 -9.45 -11.89 -2.41
C GLY A 583 -8.02 -12.07 -1.91
N ILE A 584 -7.61 -11.41 -0.82
CA ILE A 584 -6.21 -11.47 -0.35
C ILE A 584 -6.08 -11.14 1.14
N ALA A 585 -5.12 -11.74 1.83
CA ALA A 585 -4.70 -11.35 3.18
C ALA A 585 -3.63 -10.26 3.07
N MET A 586 -3.64 -9.29 3.97
CA MET A 586 -2.73 -8.15 3.88
C MET A 586 -2.22 -7.80 5.27
N TYR A 587 -0.91 -7.57 5.33
CA TYR A 587 -0.19 -7.20 6.54
C TYR A 587 0.68 -5.97 6.29
N GLY A 588 1.12 -5.32 7.37
CA GLY A 588 2.16 -4.29 7.28
C GLY A 588 3.55 -4.91 7.13
N LYS A 589 4.56 -4.07 6.89
CA LYS A 589 5.97 -4.50 6.82
C LYS A 589 6.89 -3.68 7.72
N TYR A 590 8.05 -4.28 8.01
CA TYR A 590 9.09 -3.79 8.91
C TYR A 590 8.67 -3.56 10.36
N ASP A 591 9.67 -3.30 11.20
CA ASP A 591 9.56 -3.01 12.62
C ASP A 591 9.04 -1.60 12.91
N TYR A 592 8.50 -1.42 14.10
CA TYR A 592 8.09 -0.12 14.65
C TYR A 592 8.11 -0.16 16.18
N ASN A 593 8.01 1.01 16.79
CA ASN A 593 7.98 1.14 18.25
C ASN A 593 6.55 0.93 18.76
N ILE A 594 6.33 -0.14 19.53
CA ILE A 594 5.02 -0.47 20.12
C ILE A 594 4.52 0.60 21.11
N ASN A 595 5.43 1.35 21.73
CA ASN A 595 5.07 2.44 22.65
C ASN A 595 4.57 3.70 21.92
N ASN A 596 4.59 3.71 20.58
CA ASN A 596 4.09 4.79 19.74
C ASN A 596 3.17 4.28 18.61
N ALA A 597 2.45 3.18 18.86
CA ALA A 597 1.71 2.46 17.82
C ALA A 597 0.19 2.67 17.85
N ALA A 598 -0.36 3.53 18.73
CA ALA A 598 -1.81 3.71 18.86
C ALA A 598 -2.50 4.04 17.53
N GLU A 599 -2.06 5.07 16.79
CA GLU A 599 -2.64 5.41 15.48
C GLU A 599 -2.51 4.26 14.46
N TYR A 600 -1.42 3.49 14.52
CA TYR A 600 -1.19 2.36 13.62
C TYR A 600 -2.18 1.22 13.85
N VAL A 601 -2.48 0.91 15.13
CA VAL A 601 -3.50 -0.08 15.49
C VAL A 601 -4.88 0.40 15.07
N LEU A 602 -5.22 1.68 15.31
CA LEU A 602 -6.49 2.28 14.90
C LEU A 602 -6.69 2.21 13.38
N GLN A 603 -5.63 2.42 12.60
CA GLN A 603 -5.68 2.24 11.16
C GLN A 603 -6.02 0.78 10.80
N HIS A 604 -5.42 -0.21 11.46
CA HIS A 604 -5.73 -1.63 11.23
C HIS A 604 -7.16 -2.01 11.62
N ILE A 605 -7.73 -1.35 12.65
CA ILE A 605 -9.16 -1.44 12.98
C ILE A 605 -10.02 -0.93 11.81
N ILE A 606 -9.68 0.23 11.24
CA ILE A 606 -10.40 0.81 10.08
C ILE A 606 -10.30 -0.07 8.83
N LEU A 607 -9.17 -0.75 8.62
CA LEU A 607 -8.99 -1.69 7.50
C LEU A 607 -9.63 -3.07 7.78
N GLY A 608 -9.89 -3.40 9.05
CA GLY A 608 -10.26 -4.74 9.50
C GLY A 608 -9.15 -5.78 9.32
N ARG A 609 -7.89 -5.35 9.32
CA ARG A 609 -6.71 -6.19 9.06
C ARG A 609 -5.97 -6.50 10.36
N THR A 610 -5.37 -7.68 10.44
CA THR A 610 -4.47 -8.04 11.54
C THR A 610 -3.13 -7.32 11.39
N LEU A 611 -2.35 -7.34 12.47
CA LEU A 611 -1.13 -6.56 12.59
C LEU A 611 0.13 -7.40 12.30
N ASN A 612 1.21 -6.70 11.95
CA ASN A 612 2.52 -7.30 11.73
C ASN A 612 3.43 -7.09 12.95
N TYR A 613 4.00 -8.15 13.50
CA TYR A 613 4.90 -8.13 14.67
C TYR A 613 6.30 -8.57 14.23
N HIS A 614 7.08 -7.60 13.75
CA HIS A 614 8.39 -7.85 13.13
C HIS A 614 9.57 -7.45 14.03
N ASN A 615 9.29 -6.94 15.23
CA ASN A 615 10.28 -6.53 16.23
C ASN A 615 10.23 -7.43 17.48
N ILE A 616 10.13 -8.75 17.25
CA ILE A 616 10.21 -9.71 18.35
C ILE A 616 11.63 -9.65 18.92
N PRO A 617 11.82 -9.48 20.25
CA PRO A 617 13.16 -9.45 20.82
C PRO A 617 13.86 -10.82 20.71
N SER A 618 15.18 -10.78 20.51
CA SER A 618 16.02 -11.98 20.35
C SER A 618 15.90 -12.96 21.52
N HIS A 619 16.21 -14.23 21.24
CA HIS A 619 16.16 -15.33 22.21
C HIS A 619 14.79 -15.46 22.91
N LEU A 620 14.78 -16.04 24.10
CA LEU A 620 13.58 -16.32 24.90
C LEU A 620 13.24 -15.14 25.82
N TYR A 621 13.06 -13.96 25.22
CA TYR A 621 12.99 -12.66 25.89
C TYR A 621 12.05 -12.58 27.11
N TRP A 622 10.93 -13.32 27.09
CA TRP A 622 9.95 -13.34 28.18
C TRP A 622 10.48 -14.03 29.45
N LYS A 623 11.46 -14.95 29.32
CA LYS A 623 12.07 -15.65 30.45
C LYS A 623 13.08 -14.78 31.22
N GLU A 624 13.62 -13.75 30.57
CA GLU A 624 14.61 -12.84 31.16
C GLU A 624 13.98 -11.55 31.69
N TYR A 625 12.66 -11.39 31.54
CA TYR A 625 11.95 -10.19 31.95
C TYR A 625 11.71 -10.15 33.47
N ASP A 626 12.29 -9.16 34.15
CA ASP A 626 12.03 -8.86 35.55
C ASP A 626 10.88 -7.84 35.68
N GLN A 627 9.77 -8.26 36.26
CA GLN A 627 8.56 -7.45 36.49
C GLN A 627 8.81 -6.21 37.36
N THR A 628 9.88 -6.18 38.16
CA THR A 628 10.21 -5.01 39.03
C THR A 628 10.69 -3.79 38.25
N SER A 629 10.97 -3.94 36.95
CA SER A 629 11.56 -2.90 36.09
C SER A 629 10.55 -1.97 35.40
N GLY A 630 9.24 -2.17 35.52
CA GLY A 630 8.25 -1.49 34.66
C GLY A 630 7.02 -0.92 35.37
N GLN A 631 7.16 0.21 36.07
CA GLN A 631 6.05 1.17 36.24
C GLN A 631 6.31 2.38 35.35
N GLU A 632 5.79 2.36 34.13
CA GLU A 632 5.73 3.58 33.31
C GLU A 632 4.47 4.39 33.67
N LYS A 633 4.67 5.69 33.91
CA LYS A 633 3.60 6.64 34.20
C LYS A 633 2.92 7.04 32.89
N SER A 634 1.60 6.92 32.83
CA SER A 634 0.79 7.46 31.73
C SER A 634 0.90 8.99 31.70
N GLY A 635 1.45 9.53 30.62
CA GLY A 635 1.27 10.93 30.24
C GLY A 635 -0.13 11.18 29.66
N THR A 636 -0.45 12.44 29.36
CA THR A 636 -1.79 12.87 28.88
C THR A 636 -2.13 12.43 27.45
N GLU A 637 -1.17 11.91 26.69
CA GLU A 637 -1.37 11.27 25.37
C GLU A 637 -0.70 9.88 25.41
N ASP A 638 -1.50 8.82 25.56
CA ASP A 638 -0.99 7.46 25.70
C ASP A 638 -0.73 6.81 24.33
N GLN A 639 0.36 7.24 23.67
CA GLN A 639 0.82 6.68 22.39
C GLN A 639 1.10 5.17 22.46
N GLY A 640 1.34 4.65 23.67
CA GLY A 640 1.57 3.25 23.99
C GLY A 640 0.32 2.53 24.50
N LEU A 641 -0.88 3.03 24.17
CA LEU A 641 -2.17 2.53 24.67
C LEU A 641 -2.27 1.00 24.72
N PHE A 642 -1.88 0.33 23.63
CA PHE A 642 -2.02 -1.12 23.50
C PHE A 642 -0.93 -1.92 24.23
N VAL A 643 0.07 -1.26 24.82
CA VAL A 643 1.09 -1.86 25.70
C VAL A 643 0.63 -1.90 27.16
N ARG A 644 -0.46 -1.20 27.50
CA ARG A 644 -1.05 -1.25 28.84
C ARG A 644 -1.49 -2.66 29.22
N GLY A 645 -1.42 -2.94 30.50
CA GLY A 645 -1.91 -4.19 31.10
C GLY A 645 -2.36 -4.00 32.54
N ASP A 646 -2.54 -2.76 32.99
CA ASP A 646 -2.98 -2.45 34.34
C ASP A 646 -4.38 -3.01 34.60
N GLN A 647 -4.51 -3.81 35.67
CA GLN A 647 -5.78 -4.40 36.11
C GLN A 647 -6.48 -5.29 35.05
N GLY A 648 -5.74 -5.84 34.09
CA GLY A 648 -6.30 -6.60 32.98
C GLY A 648 -5.60 -7.92 32.70
N TRP A 649 -5.95 -8.55 31.58
CA TRP A 649 -5.43 -9.86 31.20
C TRP A 649 -3.91 -9.88 31.09
N THR A 650 -3.30 -8.81 30.58
CA THR A 650 -1.86 -8.75 30.27
C THR A 650 -1.00 -8.24 31.42
N GLU A 651 -1.56 -8.10 32.62
CA GLU A 651 -0.83 -7.62 33.80
C GLU A 651 0.41 -8.46 34.10
N GLY A 652 1.55 -7.80 34.32
CA GLY A 652 2.83 -8.45 34.64
C GLY A 652 3.56 -9.11 33.45
N LEU A 653 2.99 -9.12 32.24
CA LEU A 653 3.67 -9.69 31.06
C LEU A 653 4.74 -8.74 30.50
N HIS A 654 5.60 -9.25 29.61
CA HIS A 654 6.57 -8.40 28.89
C HIS A 654 5.83 -7.40 27.97
N PRO A 655 6.31 -6.16 27.76
CA PRO A 655 5.61 -5.16 26.93
C PRO A 655 5.20 -5.63 25.53
N ILE A 656 6.04 -6.44 24.87
CA ILE A 656 5.71 -7.05 23.57
C ILE A 656 4.51 -8.01 23.69
N ASP A 657 4.46 -8.82 24.74
CA ASP A 657 3.36 -9.76 24.99
C ASP A 657 2.04 -9.03 25.22
N ARG A 658 2.08 -7.94 26.00
CA ARG A 658 0.91 -7.07 26.24
C ARG A 658 0.39 -6.52 24.93
N PHE A 659 1.28 -5.96 24.12
CA PHE A 659 0.95 -5.39 22.83
C PHE A 659 0.35 -6.43 21.87
N VAL A 660 1.01 -7.59 21.72
CA VAL A 660 0.56 -8.69 20.85
C VAL A 660 -0.82 -9.17 21.27
N LYS A 661 -1.01 -9.46 22.56
CA LYS A 661 -2.30 -9.96 23.07
C LYS A 661 -3.42 -8.94 22.91
N ASN A 662 -3.24 -7.71 23.42
CA ASN A 662 -4.29 -6.69 23.37
C ASN A 662 -4.74 -6.40 21.93
N THR A 663 -3.80 -6.37 20.98
CA THR A 663 -4.13 -6.10 19.58
C THR A 663 -4.71 -7.32 18.86
N HIS A 664 -4.28 -8.55 19.20
CA HIS A 664 -4.84 -9.78 18.63
C HIS A 664 -6.32 -9.98 18.98
N GLU A 665 -6.71 -9.71 20.23
CA GLU A 665 -8.10 -9.87 20.70
C GLU A 665 -9.08 -8.90 20.03
N ILE A 666 -8.58 -7.81 19.45
CA ILE A 666 -9.40 -6.87 18.66
C ILE A 666 -9.35 -7.27 17.19
N LEU A 667 -8.15 -7.36 16.63
CA LEU A 667 -7.94 -7.42 15.18
C LEU A 667 -8.12 -8.84 14.62
N GLY A 668 -7.84 -9.87 15.40
CA GLY A 668 -8.02 -11.27 15.01
C GLY A 668 -9.48 -11.58 14.68
N PRO A 669 -10.40 -11.44 15.66
CA PRO A 669 -11.83 -11.66 15.43
C PRO A 669 -12.43 -10.71 14.40
N LEU A 670 -12.06 -9.42 14.41
CA LEU A 670 -12.49 -8.45 13.40
C LEU A 670 -12.08 -8.89 11.99
N ASN A 671 -10.83 -9.31 11.82
CA ASN A 671 -10.36 -9.78 10.52
C ASN A 671 -11.04 -11.07 10.10
N ALA A 672 -11.22 -12.04 11.01
CA ALA A 672 -11.90 -13.29 10.72
C ALA A 672 -13.33 -13.07 10.20
N LEU A 673 -14.07 -12.13 10.80
CA LEU A 673 -15.41 -11.74 10.36
C LEU A 673 -15.40 -11.02 9.00
N THR A 674 -14.42 -10.13 8.79
CA THR A 674 -14.40 -9.24 7.62
C THR A 674 -13.59 -9.76 6.43
N ALA A 675 -12.84 -10.87 6.58
CA ALA A 675 -11.90 -11.38 5.57
C ALA A 675 -12.56 -11.60 4.20
N GLN A 676 -13.79 -12.14 4.19
CA GLN A 676 -14.56 -12.41 2.98
C GLN A 676 -15.59 -11.32 2.66
N MET A 677 -15.73 -10.31 3.52
CA MET A 677 -16.70 -9.24 3.33
C MET A 677 -16.11 -8.13 2.45
N PRO A 678 -16.83 -7.63 1.45
CA PRO A 678 -16.47 -6.37 0.80
C PRO A 678 -16.49 -5.22 1.82
N MET A 679 -15.51 -4.31 1.76
CA MET A 679 -15.62 -3.01 2.40
C MET A 679 -16.55 -2.14 1.54
N THR A 680 -17.75 -1.84 2.03
CA THR A 680 -18.79 -1.17 1.25
C THR A 680 -18.83 0.34 1.45
N GLU A 681 -18.37 0.82 2.60
CA GLU A 681 -18.30 2.25 2.92
C GLU A 681 -17.01 2.56 3.68
N HIS A 682 -16.47 3.76 3.44
CA HIS A 682 -15.48 4.41 4.27
C HIS A 682 -15.76 5.91 4.26
N ARG A 683 -15.60 6.59 5.41
CA ARG A 683 -15.81 8.04 5.51
C ARG A 683 -14.95 8.68 6.59
N PHE A 684 -14.51 9.90 6.31
CA PHE A 684 -14.01 10.82 7.32
C PHE A 684 -15.22 11.51 7.97
N LEU A 685 -15.31 11.43 9.30
CA LEU A 685 -16.38 12.01 10.10
C LEU A 685 -16.01 13.40 10.65
N SER A 686 -14.76 13.82 10.47
CA SER A 686 -14.23 15.12 10.85
C SER A 686 -13.48 15.78 9.70
N THR A 687 -13.41 17.12 9.73
CA THR A 687 -12.75 17.92 8.68
C THR A 687 -11.23 17.72 8.65
N ASP A 688 -10.61 17.45 9.81
CA ASP A 688 -9.19 17.10 9.94
C ASP A 688 -8.88 15.65 9.55
N ARG A 689 -9.91 14.86 9.18
CA ARG A 689 -9.82 13.47 8.75
C ARG A 689 -9.27 12.50 9.81
N LYS A 690 -9.22 12.93 11.07
CA LYS A 690 -8.75 12.12 12.21
C LYS A 690 -9.84 11.21 12.81
N ILE A 691 -11.11 11.45 12.51
CA ILE A 691 -12.21 10.54 12.88
C ILE A 691 -12.67 9.81 11.62
N GLN A 692 -12.64 8.48 11.67
CA GLN A 692 -12.90 7.62 10.50
C GLN A 692 -13.90 6.53 10.85
N GLN A 693 -14.63 6.07 9.84
CA GLN A 693 -15.48 4.90 9.95
C GLN A 693 -15.46 4.07 8.67
N SER A 694 -15.39 2.75 8.85
CA SER A 694 -15.53 1.73 7.79
C SER A 694 -16.75 0.85 8.03
N VAL A 695 -17.36 0.39 6.94
CA VAL A 695 -18.43 -0.61 6.96
C VAL A 695 -18.04 -1.77 6.04
N PHE A 696 -18.13 -2.98 6.58
CA PHE A 696 -17.92 -4.23 5.85
C PHE A 696 -19.25 -4.97 5.74
N GLY A 697 -19.55 -5.50 4.56
CA GLY A 697 -20.85 -6.14 4.31
C GLY A 697 -22.00 -5.15 4.23
N LYS A 698 -23.25 -5.60 4.43
CA LYS A 698 -24.45 -4.76 4.31
C LYS A 698 -25.54 -5.20 5.30
N GLY A 699 -26.44 -4.27 5.62
CA GLY A 699 -27.63 -4.57 6.41
C GLY A 699 -27.29 -4.92 7.86
N ARG A 700 -28.05 -5.84 8.46
CA ARG A 700 -27.90 -6.21 9.88
C ARG A 700 -26.64 -7.03 10.19
N GLU A 701 -26.05 -7.65 9.18
CA GLU A 701 -24.82 -8.43 9.32
C GLU A 701 -23.56 -7.58 9.08
N ALA A 702 -23.71 -6.27 8.86
CA ALA A 702 -22.59 -5.40 8.59
C ALA A 702 -21.71 -5.22 9.83
N VAL A 703 -20.40 -5.24 9.61
CA VAL A 703 -19.41 -4.88 10.63
C VAL A 703 -19.08 -3.40 10.48
N VAL A 704 -19.18 -2.64 11.57
CA VAL A 704 -18.90 -1.20 11.59
C VAL A 704 -17.72 -0.94 12.52
N ALA A 705 -16.70 -0.26 12.04
CA ALA A 705 -15.54 0.14 12.83
C ALA A 705 -15.41 1.66 12.79
N THR A 706 -15.40 2.31 13.95
CA THR A 706 -15.23 3.76 14.12
C THR A 706 -14.03 4.04 15.02
N VAL A 707 -13.15 4.94 14.61
CA VAL A 707 -11.96 5.32 15.39
C VAL A 707 -11.84 6.83 15.53
N ASN A 708 -11.26 7.28 16.64
CA ASN A 708 -10.96 8.67 16.93
C ASN A 708 -9.46 8.87 17.16
N MET A 709 -8.78 9.50 16.21
CA MET A 709 -7.39 9.95 16.33
C MET A 709 -7.28 11.46 16.60
N SER A 710 -8.40 12.14 16.88
CA SER A 710 -8.43 13.56 17.22
C SER A 710 -8.29 13.74 18.73
N SER A 711 -7.80 14.90 19.16
CA SER A 711 -7.65 15.23 20.58
C SER A 711 -8.98 15.47 21.30
N SER A 712 -10.07 15.68 20.56
CA SER A 712 -11.39 15.93 21.12
C SER A 712 -12.18 14.63 21.27
N ILE A 713 -13.03 14.54 22.30
CA ILE A 713 -13.96 13.42 22.44
C ILE A 713 -14.96 13.46 21.29
N TYR A 714 -15.10 12.34 20.59
CA TYR A 714 -16.09 12.15 19.54
C TYR A 714 -17.28 11.35 20.06
N THR A 715 -18.50 11.77 19.75
CA THR A 715 -19.72 11.01 20.05
C THR A 715 -20.16 10.27 18.80
N CYS A 716 -20.11 8.94 18.82
CA CYS A 716 -20.68 8.10 17.77
C CYS A 716 -21.99 7.42 18.23
N SER A 717 -22.84 7.05 17.28
CA SER A 717 -24.03 6.24 17.57
C SER A 717 -23.66 4.77 17.44
N SER A 718 -23.86 4.00 18.51
CA SER A 718 -23.85 2.53 18.46
C SER A 718 -24.98 2.02 17.56
N GLN A 719 -24.83 0.79 17.03
CA GLN A 719 -25.89 0.08 16.31
C GLN A 719 -27.18 -0.09 17.12
N ASN A 720 -27.11 -0.07 18.46
CA ASN A 720 -28.28 -0.13 19.34
C ASN A 720 -28.87 1.25 19.69
N GLY A 721 -28.34 2.33 19.11
CA GLY A 721 -28.82 3.70 19.29
C GLY A 721 -28.28 4.43 20.53
N GLU A 722 -27.35 3.83 21.28
CA GLU A 722 -26.63 4.50 22.37
C GLU A 722 -25.59 5.48 21.82
N ALA A 723 -25.42 6.62 22.49
CA ALA A 723 -24.33 7.54 22.22
C ALA A 723 -23.05 7.06 22.93
N ILE A 724 -22.02 6.68 22.18
CA ILE A 724 -20.73 6.22 22.69
C ILE A 724 -19.68 7.33 22.55
N LEU A 725 -18.94 7.58 23.64
CA LEU A 725 -17.95 8.64 23.76
C LEU A 725 -16.55 8.07 23.54
N LEU A 726 -15.96 8.37 22.39
CA LEU A 726 -14.62 7.95 21.99
C LEU A 726 -13.60 9.05 22.32
N PRO A 727 -12.67 8.86 23.28
CA PRO A 727 -11.57 9.79 23.53
C PRO A 727 -10.50 9.72 22.42
N LEU A 728 -9.40 10.45 22.56
CA LEU A 728 -8.21 10.25 21.72
C LEU A 728 -7.77 8.78 21.82
N TYR A 729 -7.55 8.14 20.68
CA TYR A 729 -7.29 6.70 20.52
C TYR A 729 -8.47 5.78 20.89
N GLY A 730 -9.65 6.36 21.11
CA GLY A 730 -10.89 5.63 21.29
C GLY A 730 -11.38 4.99 20.00
N PHE A 731 -11.99 3.83 20.13
CA PHE A 731 -12.61 3.13 19.01
C PHE A 731 -13.84 2.33 19.45
N LEU A 732 -14.67 2.02 18.46
CA LEU A 732 -15.81 1.12 18.59
C LEU A 732 -15.89 0.23 17.34
N VAL A 733 -15.88 -1.08 17.55
CA VAL A 733 -16.16 -2.11 16.55
C VAL A 733 -17.46 -2.80 16.94
N GLU A 734 -18.41 -2.88 16.01
CA GLU A 734 -19.69 -3.55 16.20
C GLU A 734 -20.00 -4.50 15.04
N ALA A 735 -20.30 -5.74 15.39
CA ALA A 735 -20.83 -6.79 14.54
C ALA A 735 -21.89 -7.56 15.34
N PRO A 736 -22.75 -8.37 14.70
CA PRO A 736 -23.73 -9.18 15.43
C PRO A 736 -23.08 -10.05 16.51
N THR A 737 -22.01 -10.76 16.18
CA THR A 737 -21.35 -11.74 17.06
C THR A 737 -20.08 -11.23 17.73
N PHE A 738 -19.68 -9.97 17.49
CA PHE A 738 -18.44 -9.41 18.01
C PHE A 738 -18.58 -7.92 18.32
N SER A 739 -17.96 -7.47 19.40
CA SER A 739 -17.81 -6.04 19.70
C SER A 739 -16.50 -5.80 20.44
N ALA A 740 -15.82 -4.72 20.12
CA ALA A 740 -14.63 -4.29 20.85
C ALA A 740 -14.62 -2.78 20.98
N PHE A 741 -14.20 -2.27 22.13
CA PHE A 741 -14.20 -0.83 22.37
C PHE A 741 -13.09 -0.38 23.31
N HIS A 742 -12.68 0.86 23.08
CA HIS A 742 -11.97 1.70 24.03
C HIS A 742 -12.72 3.03 24.11
N ALA A 743 -13.56 3.19 25.13
CA ALA A 743 -14.56 4.25 25.20
C ALA A 743 -14.85 4.67 26.65
N LEU A 744 -15.37 5.89 26.84
CA LEU A 744 -15.72 6.44 28.16
C LEU A 744 -17.08 5.92 28.68
N ASN A 745 -17.85 5.25 27.83
CA ASN A 745 -19.08 4.57 28.21
C ASN A 745 -19.38 3.40 27.28
N TRP A 746 -20.12 2.43 27.82
CA TRP A 746 -20.64 1.28 27.07
C TRP A 746 -21.88 0.70 27.76
N ASN A 747 -22.97 0.53 27.01
CA ASN A 747 -24.21 -0.10 27.48
C ASN A 747 -24.72 0.52 28.79
N GLY A 748 -24.65 1.85 28.92
CA GLY A 748 -25.06 2.59 30.11
C GLY A 748 -24.08 2.57 31.30
N VAL A 749 -22.94 1.88 31.20
CA VAL A 749 -21.83 2.02 32.16
C VAL A 749 -20.95 3.18 31.74
N ARG A 750 -20.55 4.01 32.70
CA ARG A 750 -19.63 5.13 32.49
C ARG A 750 -18.31 4.85 33.22
N TYR A 751 -17.21 5.13 32.56
CA TYR A 751 -15.87 4.91 33.08
C TYR A 751 -15.17 6.26 33.32
N ASP A 752 -14.39 6.35 34.40
CA ASP A 752 -13.55 7.52 34.67
C ASP A 752 -12.37 7.60 33.69
N ALA A 753 -11.82 6.43 33.33
CA ALA A 753 -10.84 6.24 32.27
C ALA A 753 -11.30 5.09 31.35
N PRO A 754 -11.12 5.21 30.03
CA PRO A 754 -11.63 4.22 29.08
C PRO A 754 -10.92 2.87 29.26
N PRO A 755 -11.63 1.76 29.53
CA PRO A 755 -11.06 0.41 29.55
C PRO A 755 -10.89 -0.13 28.13
N LEU A 756 -10.24 -1.28 27.99
CA LEU A 756 -10.22 -2.05 26.74
C LEU A 756 -10.99 -3.36 26.93
N PHE A 757 -12.06 -3.54 26.16
CA PHE A 757 -12.82 -4.78 26.09
C PHE A 757 -12.95 -5.29 24.66
N ALA A 758 -12.94 -6.62 24.51
CA ALA A 758 -13.39 -7.32 23.32
C ALA A 758 -14.35 -8.44 23.75
N MET A 759 -15.40 -8.67 22.98
CA MET A 759 -16.46 -9.62 23.29
C MET A 759 -16.84 -10.38 22.03
N HIS A 760 -16.90 -11.70 22.11
CA HIS A 760 -17.38 -12.51 21.00
C HIS A 760 -18.34 -13.62 21.45
N SER A 761 -19.31 -13.90 20.58
CA SER A 761 -20.28 -14.97 20.76
C SER A 761 -19.61 -16.32 20.51
N LEU A 762 -19.82 -17.27 21.43
CA LEU A 762 -19.36 -18.66 21.29
C LEU A 762 -20.46 -19.60 20.76
N ASP A 763 -21.69 -19.11 20.64
CA ASP A 763 -22.85 -19.87 20.14
C ASP A 763 -23.39 -19.35 18.81
N ASP A 764 -22.60 -18.53 18.11
CA ASP A 764 -22.88 -17.89 16.82
C ASP A 764 -24.18 -17.05 16.78
N LYS A 765 -24.74 -16.70 17.95
CA LYS A 765 -25.87 -15.78 18.04
C LYS A 765 -25.41 -14.34 18.22
N PRO A 766 -26.23 -13.36 17.82
CA PRO A 766 -25.95 -11.97 18.14
C PRO A 766 -25.67 -11.78 19.63
N LEU A 767 -24.71 -10.94 20.01
CA LEU A 767 -24.30 -10.71 21.40
C LEU A 767 -25.47 -10.36 22.32
N THR A 768 -26.50 -9.68 21.80
CA THR A 768 -27.74 -9.35 22.54
C THR A 768 -28.62 -10.56 22.88
N ARG A 769 -28.36 -11.72 22.28
CA ARG A 769 -29.12 -12.97 22.43
C ARG A 769 -28.24 -14.19 22.73
N SER A 770 -26.93 -14.01 22.72
CA SER A 770 -25.98 -15.09 23.00
C SER A 770 -26.09 -15.50 24.47
N LYS A 771 -25.93 -16.80 24.72
CA LYS A 771 -25.88 -17.37 26.07
C LYS A 771 -24.47 -17.74 26.51
N GLN A 772 -23.49 -17.48 25.64
CA GLN A 772 -22.09 -17.81 25.86
C GLN A 772 -21.27 -16.71 25.21
N VAL A 773 -21.03 -15.63 25.95
CA VAL A 773 -20.22 -14.51 25.49
C VAL A 773 -18.85 -14.61 26.15
N HIS A 774 -17.80 -14.84 25.37
CA HIS A 774 -16.45 -14.64 25.85
C HIS A 774 -16.15 -13.14 25.89
N VAL A 775 -15.66 -12.68 27.04
CA VAL A 775 -15.27 -11.30 27.29
C VAL A 775 -13.79 -11.28 27.65
N PHE A 776 -12.99 -10.60 26.85
CA PHE A 776 -11.60 -10.25 27.13
C PHE A 776 -11.53 -8.83 27.71
N HIS A 777 -10.85 -8.70 28.86
CA HIS A 777 -10.54 -7.42 29.50
C HIS A 777 -9.04 -7.14 29.40
N GLY A 778 -8.66 -6.19 28.55
CA GLY A 778 -7.25 -5.87 28.29
C GLY A 778 -6.59 -5.09 29.44
N PHE A 779 -7.25 -4.02 29.89
CA PHE A 779 -6.82 -3.13 30.98
C PHE A 779 -7.95 -2.15 31.38
N GLY A 780 -7.80 -1.54 32.56
CA GLY A 780 -8.70 -0.49 33.06
C GLY A 780 -9.77 -1.00 34.02
N ASP A 781 -10.92 -0.32 34.05
CA ASP A 781 -12.06 -0.72 34.88
C ASP A 781 -12.63 -2.06 34.38
N ASN A 782 -12.72 -3.03 35.29
CA ASN A 782 -13.11 -4.40 34.99
C ASN A 782 -14.63 -4.65 35.03
N HIS A 783 -15.46 -3.61 35.20
CA HIS A 783 -16.91 -3.73 35.15
C HIS A 783 -17.44 -3.58 33.73
N ILE A 784 -18.30 -4.48 33.29
CA ILE A 784 -18.96 -4.41 31.98
C ILE A 784 -20.41 -4.84 32.09
N LYS A 785 -21.32 -4.16 31.37
CA LYS A 785 -22.72 -4.57 31.31
C LYS A 785 -22.98 -5.46 30.09
N ILE A 786 -23.35 -6.70 30.36
CA ILE A 786 -23.81 -7.68 29.37
C ILE A 786 -25.27 -8.01 29.67
N GLY A 787 -26.14 -7.88 28.65
CA GLY A 787 -27.58 -7.94 28.85
C GLY A 787 -28.05 -6.87 29.84
N GLU A 788 -28.75 -7.29 30.90
CA GLU A 788 -29.26 -6.39 31.94
C GLU A 788 -28.33 -6.27 33.16
N SER A 789 -27.29 -7.10 33.25
CA SER A 789 -26.42 -7.21 34.42
C SER A 789 -25.05 -6.57 34.22
N ILE A 790 -24.55 -5.89 35.26
CA ILE A 790 -23.14 -5.49 35.35
C ILE A 790 -22.35 -6.66 35.92
N GLN A 791 -21.28 -7.04 35.23
CA GLN A 791 -20.40 -8.15 35.55
C GLN A 791 -18.99 -7.61 35.82
N THR A 792 -18.25 -8.27 36.71
CA THR A 792 -16.84 -7.97 36.97
C THR A 792 -15.98 -9.01 36.24
N VAL A 793 -15.15 -8.56 35.29
CA VAL A 793 -14.30 -9.41 34.45
C VAL A 793 -12.84 -8.95 34.60
N PRO A 794 -12.08 -9.44 35.60
CA PRO A 794 -10.73 -8.96 35.85
C PRO A 794 -9.75 -9.23 34.69
N ARG A 795 -9.85 -10.37 34.01
CA ARG A 795 -8.97 -10.75 32.89
C ARG A 795 -9.77 -11.22 31.69
N GLU A 796 -10.54 -12.28 31.88
CA GLU A 796 -11.47 -12.82 30.89
C GLU A 796 -12.54 -13.66 31.57
N ALA A 797 -13.69 -13.82 30.92
CA ALA A 797 -14.78 -14.68 31.38
C ALA A 797 -15.65 -15.15 30.22
N VAL A 798 -16.33 -16.29 30.39
CA VAL A 798 -17.48 -16.67 29.55
C VAL A 798 -18.74 -16.42 30.36
N LEU A 799 -19.60 -15.53 29.86
CA LEU A 799 -20.81 -15.04 30.52
C LEU A 799 -22.10 -15.55 29.87
#